data_AF-A0A7C6BUQ1-F1
#
_entry.id   AF-A0A7C6BUQ1-F1
#
_cell.length_a   1.000
_cell.length_b   1.000
_cell.length_c   1.000
_cell.angle_alpha   90.00
_cell.angle_beta   90.00
_cell.angle_gamma   90.00
#
_symmetry.space_group_name_H-M   'P 1'
#
loop_
_entity.id
_entity.type
_entity.pdbx_description
1 polymer ?
#
loop_
_entity_poly.entity_id
_entity_poly.type
_entity_poly.pdbx_seq_one_letter_code
_entity_poly.pdbx_strand_id
1 'polypeptide(L)'
;MTPGEIHSTYKKILSHLSDGRLKNALEKTEKLNNEFQSPAIKQKIESMQTNYKYMLQYFVDGVKDPERTSLYNKLIANVFCTAADLRDELLTRDANNFEFSKKRHFPFTAQLSKDELIRKLTQKFELDKELGEMDIEQADSDAKKLQLQTEFEEAYRYLFNYFWLCSNYNSDAAMAAYELVMSDEYESSVVKSLLVSALTLNLWRTFNENKLLMLLDACKLSDMQASQRALVGICFVLAKYNRFLPYFPNIRNRLVIMMDDSQTTERLQNIIIQIIGTTETADITKKLQEEIFPELMKLGPLMQEKLKGENPLSMDEWGEINPEWQEMIENSDASDKIQEFAEMEMSGADVYMSTFAMLKSFPFFSEISNWLIPFDTENLSVRELFESSEKSLISTFVTSNVMCNSDRYSFCMSILRMPEMQRNLMKQNFGEMAEQMDEMKKDEALHSPNQLAKTISKHYIQDLFRFFKLNPNRGDFADMFKTSLILHKTYLFDLLSIDDSVKSNIAEFYFSKKLYPQAIELFEESEKEGNSSAALYQKLGYAYQQNSQLISALSAYKKADLIQPDDFWTNRKIALCYRLQGDTKNTLKTYRHADFIKPGNISVQLQIVNCLVMLDKHEEALKNLNELNNTHPDNVRIMRATMTTAFSGNNMAQADYFASTLLDSGSAIAYDYLIAGMIAWCMNRQKEAKERYLKSVDLLENNWEQFVNLFKQEEHLLIENGVDKADIPLILDAVEYDN
;
A
#
# COMPACT_ATOMS: atom_id res chain seq x y z
N MET A 1 12.83 25.50 -26.22
CA MET A 1 11.60 24.93 -25.59
C MET A 1 11.74 24.94 -24.07
N THR A 2 10.67 25.16 -23.31
CA THR A 2 10.71 25.03 -21.83
C THR A 2 10.72 23.55 -21.39
N PRO A 3 11.17 23.20 -20.16
CA PRO A 3 11.11 21.82 -19.66
C PRO A 3 9.71 21.18 -19.73
N GLY A 4 8.66 21.97 -19.49
CA GLY A 4 7.27 21.54 -19.62
C GLY A 4 6.87 21.24 -21.07
N GLU A 5 7.32 22.06 -22.02
CA GLU A 5 7.11 21.82 -23.46
C GLU A 5 7.85 20.58 -23.96
N ILE A 6 9.06 20.34 -23.47
CA ILE A 6 9.85 19.13 -23.78
C ILE A 6 9.08 17.89 -23.30
N HIS A 7 8.61 17.88 -22.05
CA HIS A 7 7.79 16.78 -21.51
C HIS A 7 6.49 16.59 -22.28
N SER A 8 5.77 17.67 -22.60
CA SER A 8 4.52 17.61 -23.37
C SER A 8 4.73 17.05 -24.77
N THR A 9 5.81 17.48 -25.43
CA THR A 9 6.16 16.99 -26.78
C THR A 9 6.56 15.53 -26.75
N TYR A 10 7.37 15.11 -25.78
CA TYR A 10 7.72 13.71 -25.57
C TYR A 10 6.49 12.84 -25.31
N LYS A 11 5.56 13.25 -24.42
CA LYS A 11 4.31 12.54 -24.19
C LYS A 11 3.47 12.39 -25.47
N LYS A 12 3.43 13.43 -26.32
CA LYS A 12 2.75 13.36 -27.63
C LYS A 12 3.44 12.39 -28.59
N ILE A 13 4.78 12.34 -28.61
CA ILE A 13 5.53 11.32 -29.38
C ILE A 13 5.12 9.93 -28.92
N LEU A 14 5.15 9.67 -27.61
CA LEU A 14 4.76 8.37 -27.07
C LEU A 14 3.33 8.01 -27.46
N SER A 15 2.38 8.94 -27.34
CA SER A 15 0.97 8.74 -27.77
C SER A 15 0.81 8.50 -29.27
N HIS A 16 1.64 9.09 -30.13
CA HIS A 16 1.58 8.80 -31.57
C HIS A 16 2.15 7.42 -31.92
N LEU A 17 3.28 7.02 -31.33
CA LEU A 17 3.85 5.67 -31.52
C LEU A 17 2.86 4.59 -31.08
N SER A 18 2.28 4.83 -29.91
CA SER A 18 1.19 4.13 -29.27
C SER A 18 -0.05 3.89 -30.13
N ASP A 19 -0.41 4.85 -30.97
CA ASP A 19 -1.57 4.80 -31.87
C ASP A 19 -1.20 4.32 -33.28
N GLY A 20 0.04 3.88 -33.51
CA GLY A 20 0.55 3.50 -34.83
C GLY A 20 0.83 4.69 -35.79
N ARG A 21 0.76 5.93 -35.30
CA ARG A 21 0.97 7.16 -36.09
C ARG A 21 2.44 7.54 -36.20
N LEU A 22 3.25 6.66 -36.80
CA LEU A 22 4.71 6.78 -36.84
C LEU A 22 5.22 8.05 -37.54
N LYS A 23 4.55 8.53 -38.59
CA LYS A 23 4.90 9.80 -39.26
C LYS A 23 4.86 10.99 -38.30
N ASN A 24 3.77 11.15 -37.55
CA ASN A 24 3.60 12.23 -36.59
C ASN A 24 4.58 12.12 -35.42
N ALA A 25 4.94 10.90 -35.02
CA ALA A 25 5.99 10.68 -34.03
C ALA A 25 7.35 11.18 -34.55
N LEU A 26 7.74 10.79 -35.78
CA LEU A 26 8.98 11.23 -36.42
C LEU A 26 9.06 12.76 -36.56
N GLU A 27 7.99 13.42 -37.01
CA GLU A 27 7.93 14.89 -37.14
C GLU A 27 8.12 15.60 -35.78
N LYS A 28 7.57 15.05 -34.70
CA LYS A 28 7.75 15.61 -33.35
C LYS A 28 9.14 15.31 -32.78
N THR A 29 9.71 14.14 -33.06
CA THR A 29 11.10 13.82 -32.71
C THR A 29 12.06 14.75 -33.43
N GLU A 30 11.80 15.06 -34.71
CA GLU A 30 12.55 16.07 -35.47
C GLU A 30 12.42 17.46 -34.84
N LYS A 31 11.22 17.84 -34.38
CA LYS A 31 11.03 19.09 -33.63
C LYS A 31 11.92 19.17 -32.39
N LEU A 32 12.05 18.09 -31.62
CA LEU A 32 12.97 18.05 -30.47
C LEU A 32 14.43 18.19 -30.93
N ASN A 33 14.81 17.53 -32.03
CA ASN A 33 16.16 17.64 -32.55
C ASN A 33 16.47 19.03 -33.12
N ASN A 34 15.50 19.76 -33.65
CA ASN A 34 15.70 21.14 -34.12
C ASN A 34 16.05 22.10 -32.97
N GLU A 35 15.60 21.80 -31.75
CA GLU A 35 15.95 22.55 -30.54
C GLU A 35 17.29 22.11 -29.94
N PHE A 36 17.66 20.84 -30.10
CA PHE A 36 18.93 20.31 -29.63
C PHE A 36 20.10 20.57 -30.61
N GLN A 37 19.79 20.63 -31.91
CA GLN A 37 20.70 20.89 -33.03
C GLN A 37 21.81 19.85 -33.23
N SER A 38 21.53 18.55 -33.05
CA SER A 38 22.51 17.49 -33.32
C SER A 38 22.46 17.00 -34.78
N PRO A 39 23.58 17.09 -35.53
CA PRO A 39 23.66 16.55 -36.90
C PRO A 39 23.53 15.04 -36.95
N ALA A 40 24.16 14.32 -36.01
CA ALA A 40 24.13 12.86 -35.96
C ALA A 40 22.70 12.32 -35.74
N ILE A 41 21.95 12.95 -34.83
CA ILE A 41 20.55 12.58 -34.57
C ILE A 41 19.66 12.96 -35.75
N LYS A 42 19.92 14.11 -36.40
CA LYS A 42 19.20 14.52 -37.62
C LYS A 42 19.32 13.45 -38.71
N GLN A 43 20.53 13.00 -39.01
CA GLN A 43 20.78 11.96 -40.00
C GLN A 43 20.07 10.64 -39.64
N LYS A 44 20.05 10.28 -38.36
CA LYS A 44 19.31 9.10 -37.87
C LYS A 44 17.80 9.23 -38.12
N ILE A 45 17.21 10.40 -37.84
CA ILE A 45 15.78 10.67 -38.07
C ILE A 45 15.45 10.63 -39.56
N GLU A 46 16.26 11.28 -40.41
CA GLU A 46 16.09 11.27 -41.87
C GLU A 46 16.13 9.85 -42.42
N SER A 47 17.10 9.04 -41.99
CA SER A 47 17.19 7.62 -42.36
C SER A 47 15.92 6.84 -41.97
N MET A 48 15.41 7.04 -40.75
CA MET A 48 14.15 6.41 -40.31
C MET A 48 12.94 6.88 -41.14
N GLN A 49 12.85 8.17 -41.48
CA GLN A 49 11.80 8.72 -42.34
C GLN A 49 11.85 8.11 -43.76
N THR A 50 13.05 8.00 -44.34
CA THR A 50 13.26 7.38 -45.65
C THR A 50 12.86 5.90 -45.65
N ASN A 51 13.31 5.14 -44.66
CA ASN A 51 12.95 3.72 -44.52
C ASN A 51 11.44 3.53 -44.36
N TYR A 52 10.78 4.36 -43.55
CA TYR A 52 9.34 4.31 -43.39
C TYR A 52 8.60 4.67 -44.68
N LYS A 53 9.08 5.67 -45.43
CA LYS A 53 8.51 6.06 -46.72
C LYS A 53 8.59 4.93 -47.75
N TYR A 54 9.73 4.26 -47.87
CA TYR A 54 9.86 3.10 -48.76
C TYR A 54 8.95 1.95 -48.35
N MET A 55 8.87 1.64 -47.05
CA MET A 55 7.97 0.62 -46.54
C MET A 55 6.49 0.93 -46.87
N LEU A 56 6.07 2.19 -46.75
CA LEU A 56 4.73 2.62 -47.16
C LEU A 56 4.51 2.50 -48.66
N GLN A 57 5.52 2.85 -49.47
CA GLN A 57 5.44 2.73 -50.92
C GLN A 57 5.25 1.26 -51.34
N TYR A 58 6.09 0.35 -50.85
CA TYR A 58 5.94 -1.09 -51.11
C TYR A 58 4.58 -1.65 -50.65
N PHE A 59 4.06 -1.15 -49.53
CA PHE A 59 2.74 -1.52 -49.03
C PHE A 59 1.61 -1.08 -49.98
N VAL A 60 1.66 0.17 -50.46
CA VAL A 60 0.69 0.72 -51.42
C VAL A 60 0.78 0.02 -52.77
N ASP A 61 1.99 -0.35 -53.19
CA ASP A 61 2.26 -1.09 -54.42
C ASP A 61 1.81 -2.58 -54.35
N GLY A 62 1.29 -3.02 -53.20
CA GLY A 62 0.75 -4.37 -53.01
C GLY A 62 1.81 -5.47 -52.85
N VAL A 63 3.08 -5.10 -52.62
CA VAL A 63 4.18 -6.06 -52.45
C VAL A 63 4.05 -6.77 -51.10
N LYS A 64 4.05 -8.10 -51.12
CA LYS A 64 4.08 -8.92 -49.91
C LYS A 64 5.52 -9.05 -49.40
N ASP A 65 5.86 -8.21 -48.44
CA ASP A 65 7.13 -8.29 -47.71
C ASP A 65 6.93 -9.06 -46.38
N PRO A 66 7.55 -10.25 -46.21
CA PRO A 66 7.46 -11.03 -44.97
C PRO A 66 8.14 -10.35 -43.77
N GLU A 67 9.12 -9.46 -43.99
CA GLU A 67 9.86 -8.78 -42.91
C GLU A 67 9.23 -7.44 -42.49
N ARG A 68 8.19 -6.98 -43.18
CA ARG A 68 7.54 -5.68 -42.95
C ARG A 68 7.22 -5.41 -41.49
N THR A 69 6.67 -6.39 -40.78
CA THR A 69 6.31 -6.25 -39.35
C THR A 69 7.55 -6.07 -38.48
N SER A 70 8.62 -6.83 -38.76
CA SER A 70 9.89 -6.72 -38.03
C SER A 70 10.55 -5.36 -38.27
N LEU A 71 10.56 -4.89 -39.51
CA LEU A 71 11.08 -3.56 -39.87
C LEU A 71 10.27 -2.44 -39.19
N TYR A 72 8.94 -2.53 -39.21
CA TYR A 72 8.07 -1.56 -38.56
C TYR A 72 8.30 -1.48 -37.04
N ASN A 73 8.40 -2.64 -36.38
CA ASN A 73 8.67 -2.71 -34.95
C ASN A 73 10.05 -2.12 -34.60
N LYS A 74 11.08 -2.39 -35.42
CA LYS A 74 12.42 -1.77 -35.27
C LYS A 74 12.37 -0.26 -35.44
N LEU A 75 11.57 0.26 -36.38
CA LEU A 75 11.39 1.71 -36.55
C LEU A 75 10.74 2.33 -35.32
N ILE A 76 9.71 1.71 -34.75
CA ILE A 76 9.06 2.19 -33.51
C ILE A 76 10.08 2.24 -32.36
N ALA A 77 10.83 1.15 -32.13
CA ALA A 77 11.85 1.09 -31.09
C ALA A 77 12.91 2.18 -31.28
N ASN A 78 13.40 2.37 -32.50
CA ASN A 78 14.42 3.37 -32.81
C ASN A 78 13.91 4.81 -32.59
N VAL A 79 12.67 5.11 -32.96
CA VAL A 79 12.06 6.43 -32.71
C VAL A 79 11.85 6.66 -31.22
N PHE A 80 11.39 5.64 -30.49
CA PHE A 80 11.22 5.70 -29.04
C PHE A 80 12.55 5.99 -28.33
N CYS A 81 13.61 5.21 -28.60
CA CYS A 81 14.93 5.42 -28.00
C CYS A 81 15.49 6.80 -28.35
N THR A 82 15.43 7.20 -29.63
CA THR A 82 15.96 8.50 -30.07
C THR A 82 15.20 9.66 -29.42
N ALA A 83 13.88 9.55 -29.24
CA ALA A 83 13.09 10.56 -28.54
C ALA A 83 13.40 10.60 -27.03
N ALA A 84 13.67 9.45 -26.40
CA ALA A 84 14.05 9.36 -25.00
C ALA A 84 15.41 10.02 -24.76
N ASP A 85 16.40 9.73 -25.61
CA ASP A 85 17.73 10.35 -25.57
C ASP A 85 17.65 11.86 -25.74
N LEU A 86 16.92 12.34 -26.77
CA LEU A 86 16.71 13.77 -27.00
C LEU A 86 16.05 14.47 -25.81
N ARG A 87 15.03 13.83 -25.20
CA ARG A 87 14.40 14.38 -23.99
C ARG A 87 15.40 14.51 -22.86
N ASP A 88 16.19 13.47 -22.60
CA ASP A 88 17.15 13.45 -21.50
C ASP A 88 18.23 14.53 -21.69
N GLU A 89 18.78 14.67 -22.91
CA GLU A 89 19.79 15.69 -23.24
C GLU A 89 19.23 17.12 -23.17
N LEU A 90 18.03 17.37 -23.71
CA LEU A 90 17.38 18.68 -23.63
C LEU A 90 17.07 19.09 -22.18
N LEU A 91 16.57 18.17 -21.36
CA LEU A 91 16.34 18.43 -19.93
C LEU A 91 17.66 18.63 -19.17
N THR A 92 18.71 17.91 -19.56
CA THR A 92 20.05 18.13 -19.00
C THR A 92 20.55 19.53 -19.31
N ARG A 93 20.25 20.10 -20.49
CA ARG A 93 20.61 21.49 -20.83
C ARG A 93 19.73 22.52 -20.10
N ASP A 94 18.42 22.32 -20.08
CA ASP A 94 17.45 23.39 -19.82
C ASP A 94 16.71 23.29 -18.46
N ALA A 95 16.72 22.14 -17.78
CA ALA A 95 15.95 21.95 -16.54
C ALA A 95 16.74 22.31 -15.27
N ASN A 96 16.08 22.94 -14.30
CA ASN A 96 16.67 23.33 -13.02
C ASN A 96 16.45 22.30 -11.89
N ASN A 97 15.74 21.21 -12.16
CA ASN A 97 15.51 20.13 -11.21
C ASN A 97 16.83 19.56 -10.70
N PHE A 98 16.84 19.12 -9.44
CA PHE A 98 18.03 18.61 -8.77
C PHE A 98 18.78 17.54 -9.57
N GLU A 99 18.07 16.55 -10.12
CA GLU A 99 18.67 15.44 -10.86
C GLU A 99 19.46 15.93 -12.09
N PHE A 100 18.86 16.80 -12.92
CA PHE A 100 19.52 17.33 -14.11
C PHE A 100 20.64 18.32 -13.76
N SER A 101 20.51 19.04 -12.65
CA SER A 101 21.59 19.86 -12.12
C SER A 101 22.79 19.00 -11.74
N LYS A 102 22.63 17.95 -10.93
CA LYS A 102 23.72 17.04 -10.57
C LYS A 102 24.35 16.39 -11.79
N LYS A 103 23.53 15.97 -12.76
CA LYS A 103 24.00 15.42 -14.03
C LYS A 103 24.90 16.38 -14.81
N ARG A 104 24.56 17.67 -14.88
CA ARG A 104 25.41 18.69 -15.52
C ARG A 104 26.75 18.90 -14.81
N HIS A 105 26.76 18.83 -13.48
CA HIS A 105 27.95 19.11 -12.67
C HIS A 105 28.89 17.91 -12.57
N PHE A 106 28.38 16.68 -12.66
CA PHE A 106 29.16 15.45 -12.46
C PHE A 106 30.38 15.30 -13.38
N PRO A 107 30.34 15.65 -14.69
CA PRO A 107 31.54 15.60 -15.53
C PRO A 107 32.69 16.51 -15.05
N PHE A 108 32.39 17.52 -14.23
CA PHE A 108 33.36 18.46 -13.68
C PHE A 108 33.84 18.07 -12.27
N THR A 109 33.35 16.98 -11.68
CA THR A 109 33.88 16.44 -10.42
C THR A 109 35.18 15.69 -10.66
N ALA A 110 35.97 15.48 -9.60
CA ALA A 110 37.20 14.69 -9.67
C ALA A 110 36.90 13.30 -10.25
N GLN A 111 37.53 13.00 -11.40
CA GLN A 111 37.41 11.70 -12.05
C GLN A 111 38.53 10.80 -11.55
N LEU A 112 38.18 9.57 -11.18
CA LEU A 112 39.14 8.57 -10.71
C LEU A 112 39.72 7.81 -11.91
N SER A 113 41.03 7.57 -11.88
CA SER A 113 41.67 6.68 -12.86
C SER A 113 41.24 5.23 -12.62
N LYS A 114 41.41 4.37 -13.64
CA LYS A 114 41.07 2.94 -13.56
C LYS A 114 41.78 2.25 -12.40
N ASP A 115 43.09 2.44 -12.30
CA ASP A 115 43.91 1.79 -11.27
C ASP A 115 43.58 2.30 -9.87
N GLU A 116 43.35 3.61 -9.73
CA GLU A 116 42.95 4.21 -8.45
C GLU A 116 41.59 3.69 -8.00
N LEU A 117 40.61 3.62 -8.90
CA LEU A 117 39.26 3.18 -8.57
C LEU A 117 39.23 1.71 -8.15
N ILE A 118 39.91 0.84 -8.90
CA ILE A 118 40.00 -0.59 -8.55
C ILE A 118 40.72 -0.76 -7.21
N ARG A 119 41.85 -0.08 -7.00
CA ARG A 119 42.59 -0.14 -5.73
C ARG A 119 41.72 0.26 -4.55
N LYS A 120 41.00 1.39 -4.63
CA LYS A 120 40.10 1.84 -3.55
C LYS A 120 38.97 0.84 -3.26
N LEU A 121 38.57 0.01 -4.22
CA LEU A 121 37.51 -1.00 -4.07
C LEU A 121 37.99 -2.36 -3.56
N THR A 122 39.27 -2.70 -3.69
CA THR A 122 39.82 -4.03 -3.29
C THR A 122 40.72 -3.97 -2.07
N GLN A 123 41.48 -2.90 -1.90
CA GLN A 123 42.57 -2.81 -0.91
C GLN A 123 42.11 -3.00 0.54
N LYS A 124 40.86 -2.64 0.85
CA LYS A 124 40.24 -2.91 2.14
C LYS A 124 40.19 -4.43 2.43
N PHE A 125 39.65 -5.21 1.48
CA PHE A 125 39.50 -6.66 1.62
C PHE A 125 40.84 -7.39 1.63
N GLU A 126 41.81 -6.89 0.87
CA GLU A 126 43.18 -7.40 0.89
C GLU A 126 43.80 -7.21 2.28
N LEU A 127 43.67 -6.03 2.89
CA LEU A 127 44.18 -5.78 4.24
C LEU A 127 43.47 -6.63 5.30
N ASP A 128 42.15 -6.82 5.19
CA ASP A 128 41.40 -7.65 6.14
C ASP A 128 41.82 -9.12 6.06
N LYS A 129 42.18 -9.62 4.88
CA LYS A 129 42.78 -10.96 4.70
C LYS A 129 44.18 -11.05 5.31
N GLU A 130 45.04 -10.07 5.05
CA GLU A 130 46.40 -10.03 5.61
C GLU A 130 46.39 -9.97 7.15
N LEU A 131 45.49 -9.18 7.73
CA LEU A 131 45.34 -9.06 9.19
C LEU A 131 44.71 -10.30 9.83
N GLY A 132 43.89 -11.07 9.11
CA GLY A 132 43.38 -12.36 9.57
C GLY A 132 44.48 -13.43 9.71
N GLU A 133 45.61 -13.26 9.00
CA GLU A 133 46.73 -14.21 8.99
C GLU A 133 47.89 -13.79 9.92
N MET A 134 47.91 -12.57 10.44
CA MET A 134 49.02 -12.02 11.24
C MET A 134 48.57 -11.32 12.53
N ASP A 135 49.16 -11.70 13.67
CA ASP A 135 49.03 -10.99 14.97
C ASP A 135 49.84 -9.66 14.92
N ILE A 136 49.23 -8.59 14.41
CA ILE A 136 49.84 -7.25 14.28
C ILE A 136 49.37 -6.30 15.41
N GLU A 137 50.26 -5.40 15.85
CA GLU A 137 49.98 -4.34 16.83
C GLU A 137 48.77 -3.46 16.43
N GLN A 138 47.77 -3.39 17.32
CA GLN A 138 46.41 -2.91 17.02
C GLN A 138 46.30 -1.41 16.64
N ALA A 139 47.16 -0.54 17.15
CA ALA A 139 46.98 0.91 17.04
C ALA A 139 47.30 1.51 15.65
N ASP A 140 48.35 1.05 14.97
CA ASP A 140 48.68 1.50 13.59
C ASP A 140 47.73 0.89 12.54
N SER A 141 47.14 -0.27 12.85
CA SER A 141 46.12 -0.93 12.03
C SER A 141 44.83 -0.11 11.96
N ASP A 142 44.38 0.48 13.07
CA ASP A 142 43.07 1.15 13.13
C ASP A 142 43.02 2.44 12.31
N ALA A 143 44.08 3.24 12.35
CA ALA A 143 44.20 4.45 11.51
C ALA A 143 44.22 4.10 10.01
N LYS A 144 44.93 3.02 9.64
CA LYS A 144 44.97 2.53 8.26
C LYS A 144 43.61 1.99 7.81
N LYS A 145 42.90 1.25 8.67
CA LYS A 145 41.52 0.79 8.40
C LYS A 145 40.55 1.96 8.19
N LEU A 146 40.68 3.02 8.98
CA LEU A 146 39.85 4.22 8.82
C LEU A 146 40.11 4.92 7.48
N GLN A 147 41.37 5.06 7.09
CA GLN A 147 41.74 5.62 5.79
C GLN A 147 41.19 4.77 4.64
N LEU A 148 41.40 3.45 4.65
CA LEU A 148 40.89 2.55 3.61
C LEU A 148 39.37 2.54 3.54
N GLN A 149 38.67 2.60 4.68
CA GLN A 149 37.22 2.74 4.70
C GLN A 149 36.78 4.06 4.05
N THR A 150 37.49 5.16 4.31
CA THR A 150 37.19 6.46 3.68
C THR A 150 37.37 6.40 2.16
N GLU A 151 38.48 5.84 1.70
CA GLU A 151 38.75 5.66 0.27
C GLU A 151 37.71 4.73 -0.40
N PHE A 152 37.30 3.68 0.29
CA PHE A 152 36.26 2.76 -0.15
C PHE A 152 34.90 3.45 -0.29
N GLU A 153 34.50 4.26 0.70
CA GLU A 153 33.26 5.03 0.64
C GLU A 153 33.26 6.08 -0.46
N GLU A 154 34.38 6.76 -0.70
CA GLU A 154 34.53 7.67 -1.84
C GLU A 154 34.35 6.95 -3.18
N ALA A 155 34.96 5.76 -3.33
CA ALA A 155 34.94 4.99 -4.57
C ALA A 155 33.52 4.52 -4.94
N TYR A 156 32.78 3.93 -3.99
CA TYR A 156 31.41 3.50 -4.31
C TYR A 156 30.46 4.69 -4.52
N ARG A 157 30.67 5.83 -3.84
CA ARG A 157 29.86 7.04 -4.06
C ARG A 157 30.09 7.61 -5.46
N TYR A 158 31.34 7.64 -5.91
CA TYR A 158 31.69 8.01 -7.28
C TYR A 158 31.02 7.08 -8.29
N LEU A 159 31.11 5.75 -8.07
CA LEU A 159 30.46 4.76 -8.93
C LEU A 159 28.94 4.92 -8.97
N PHE A 160 28.29 5.07 -7.81
CA PHE A 160 26.85 5.31 -7.74
C PHE A 160 26.44 6.52 -8.58
N ASN A 161 27.15 7.65 -8.42
CA ASN A 161 26.87 8.86 -9.18
C ASN A 161 27.14 8.69 -10.68
N TYR A 162 28.19 7.96 -11.07
CA TYR A 162 28.46 7.64 -12.47
C TYR A 162 27.31 6.86 -13.11
N PHE A 163 26.93 5.73 -12.50
CA PHE A 163 25.90 4.85 -13.05
C PHE A 163 24.50 5.49 -13.00
N TRP A 164 24.22 6.35 -12.03
CA TRP A 164 22.96 7.08 -11.95
C TRP A 164 22.90 8.28 -12.92
N LEU A 165 23.94 9.12 -13.00
CA LEU A 165 23.88 10.41 -13.71
C LEU A 165 24.28 10.33 -15.19
N CYS A 166 25.17 9.43 -15.60
CA CYS A 166 25.63 9.39 -16.99
C CYS A 166 24.57 8.82 -17.96
N SER A 167 24.34 9.52 -19.10
CA SER A 167 23.50 9.03 -20.20
C SER A 167 24.13 7.81 -20.87
N ASN A 168 25.44 7.89 -21.16
CA ASN A 168 26.20 6.84 -21.85
C ASN A 168 27.37 6.38 -20.99
N TYR A 169 27.64 5.08 -20.96
CA TYR A 169 28.72 4.49 -20.18
C TYR A 169 29.98 4.37 -21.03
N ASN A 170 30.74 5.46 -21.13
CA ASN A 170 31.93 5.58 -21.97
C ASN A 170 33.26 5.49 -21.19
N SER A 171 33.22 5.39 -19.86
CA SER A 171 34.42 5.36 -19.03
C SER A 171 34.92 3.93 -18.90
N ASP A 172 36.11 3.64 -19.45
CA ASP A 172 36.78 2.35 -19.27
C ASP A 172 37.01 2.03 -17.79
N ALA A 173 37.35 3.04 -16.98
CA ALA A 173 37.53 2.88 -15.54
C ALA A 173 36.24 2.42 -14.84
N ALA A 174 35.11 3.07 -15.12
CA ALA A 174 33.85 2.74 -14.46
C ALA A 174 33.28 1.40 -14.93
N MET A 175 33.43 1.06 -16.21
CA MET A 175 32.97 -0.22 -16.75
C MET A 175 33.82 -1.39 -16.24
N ALA A 176 35.15 -1.24 -16.18
CA ALA A 176 36.01 -2.25 -15.57
C ALA A 176 35.69 -2.47 -14.08
N ALA A 177 35.42 -1.39 -13.34
CA ALA A 177 34.99 -1.49 -11.95
C ALA A 177 33.61 -2.16 -11.82
N TYR A 178 32.69 -1.94 -12.77
CA TYR A 178 31.40 -2.63 -12.79
C TYR A 178 31.55 -4.13 -13.02
N GLU A 179 32.37 -4.55 -13.98
CA GLU A 179 32.65 -5.96 -14.24
C GLU A 179 33.28 -6.65 -13.02
N LEU A 180 34.24 -5.98 -12.37
CA LEU A 180 34.82 -6.45 -11.12
C LEU A 180 33.77 -6.62 -10.01
N VAL A 181 33.00 -5.56 -9.73
CA VAL A 181 32.03 -5.56 -8.62
C VAL A 181 30.89 -6.54 -8.86
N MET A 182 30.44 -6.70 -10.11
CA MET A 182 29.33 -7.60 -10.45
C MET A 182 29.78 -9.06 -10.61
N SER A 183 31.07 -9.36 -10.47
CA SER A 183 31.53 -10.75 -10.39
C SER A 183 31.06 -11.43 -9.10
N ASP A 184 30.86 -12.75 -9.16
CA ASP A 184 30.51 -13.54 -7.98
C ASP A 184 31.66 -13.57 -6.95
N GLU A 185 32.91 -13.33 -7.38
CA GLU A 185 34.11 -13.32 -6.53
C GLU A 185 34.21 -12.06 -5.65
N TYR A 186 33.51 -10.97 -6.00
CA TYR A 186 33.60 -9.72 -5.24
C TYR A 186 32.81 -9.78 -3.93
N GLU A 187 33.48 -9.45 -2.82
CA GLU A 187 33.01 -9.71 -1.45
C GLU A 187 31.92 -8.72 -0.96
N SER A 188 31.91 -7.47 -1.44
CA SER A 188 31.00 -6.46 -0.88
C SER A 188 29.63 -6.44 -1.55
N SER A 189 28.61 -6.93 -0.83
CA SER A 189 27.19 -6.78 -1.22
C SER A 189 26.72 -5.32 -1.25
N VAL A 190 27.37 -4.42 -0.51
CA VAL A 190 27.02 -2.99 -0.42
C VAL A 190 27.20 -2.30 -1.77
N VAL A 191 28.38 -2.46 -2.39
CA VAL A 191 28.68 -1.82 -3.68
C VAL A 191 27.83 -2.42 -4.79
N LYS A 192 27.67 -3.76 -4.82
CA LYS A 192 26.76 -4.45 -5.75
C LYS A 192 25.35 -3.86 -5.68
N SER A 193 24.80 -3.75 -4.47
CA SER A 193 23.47 -3.21 -4.19
C SER A 193 23.29 -1.74 -4.58
N LEU A 194 24.31 -0.91 -4.36
CA LEU A 194 24.31 0.51 -4.75
C LEU A 194 24.34 0.67 -6.27
N LEU A 195 25.17 -0.10 -6.97
CA LEU A 195 25.23 -0.08 -8.43
C LEU A 195 23.89 -0.49 -9.07
N VAL A 196 23.24 -1.53 -8.55
CA VAL A 196 21.89 -1.93 -8.97
C VAL A 196 20.87 -0.81 -8.74
N SER A 197 20.96 -0.13 -7.60
CA SER A 197 20.09 1.00 -7.27
C SER A 197 20.32 2.20 -8.20
N ALA A 198 21.58 2.49 -8.51
CA ALA A 198 21.96 3.55 -9.45
C ALA A 198 21.45 3.25 -10.88
N LEU A 199 21.60 2.00 -11.35
CA LEU A 199 21.05 1.54 -12.62
C LEU A 199 19.52 1.68 -12.65
N THR A 200 18.84 1.29 -11.57
CA THR A 200 17.38 1.41 -11.43
C THR A 200 16.93 2.87 -11.55
N LEU A 201 17.58 3.79 -10.81
CA LEU A 201 17.28 5.22 -10.90
C LEU A 201 17.60 5.80 -12.30
N ASN A 202 18.68 5.36 -12.94
CA ASN A 202 19.03 5.79 -14.30
C ASN A 202 17.93 5.38 -15.31
N LEU A 203 17.53 4.11 -15.29
CA LEU A 203 16.44 3.58 -16.10
C LEU A 203 15.09 4.24 -15.77
N TRP A 204 14.90 4.60 -14.50
CA TRP A 204 13.75 5.38 -14.06
C TRP A 204 13.76 6.81 -14.61
N ARG A 205 14.91 7.42 -14.89
CA ARG A 205 14.99 8.72 -15.59
C ARG A 205 14.72 8.56 -17.10
N THR A 206 15.49 7.69 -17.76
CA THR A 206 15.44 7.49 -19.22
C THR A 206 15.59 6.02 -19.61
N PHE A 207 14.88 5.59 -20.65
CA PHE A 207 14.94 4.21 -21.11
C PHE A 207 16.24 3.95 -21.89
N ASN A 208 16.88 2.80 -21.64
CA ASN A 208 17.98 2.31 -22.45
C ASN A 208 17.99 0.78 -22.45
N GLU A 209 18.03 0.16 -23.62
CA GLU A 209 17.98 -1.31 -23.77
C GLU A 209 19.17 -2.00 -23.08
N ASN A 210 20.40 -1.53 -23.30
CA ASN A 210 21.61 -2.15 -22.74
C ASN A 210 21.63 -2.08 -21.21
N LYS A 211 21.22 -0.94 -20.63
CA LYS A 211 21.16 -0.79 -19.16
C LYS A 211 20.09 -1.69 -18.54
N LEU A 212 18.97 -1.90 -19.24
CA LEU A 212 17.94 -2.84 -18.78
C LEU A 212 18.44 -4.29 -18.87
N LEU A 213 19.25 -4.62 -19.87
CA LEU A 213 19.94 -5.92 -19.93
C LEU A 213 20.95 -6.08 -18.78
N MET A 214 21.74 -5.05 -18.45
CA MET A 214 22.63 -5.06 -17.28
C MET A 214 21.85 -5.28 -15.97
N LEU A 215 20.66 -4.68 -15.83
CA LEU A 215 19.80 -4.89 -14.67
C LEU A 215 19.22 -6.33 -14.63
N LEU A 216 18.87 -6.90 -15.79
CA LEU A 216 18.45 -8.30 -15.91
C LEU A 216 19.58 -9.28 -15.57
N ASP A 217 20.82 -8.94 -15.91
CA ASP A 217 21.99 -9.75 -15.55
C ASP A 217 22.24 -9.70 -14.03
N ALA A 218 22.03 -8.53 -13.40
CA ALA A 218 22.14 -8.38 -11.95
C ALA A 218 21.12 -9.24 -11.16
N CYS A 219 19.97 -9.62 -11.77
CA CYS A 219 19.02 -10.54 -11.14
C CYS A 219 19.55 -11.97 -10.97
N LYS A 220 20.60 -12.33 -11.70
CA LYS A 220 21.20 -13.68 -11.68
C LYS A 220 22.40 -13.80 -10.75
N LEU A 221 22.80 -12.71 -10.09
CA LEU A 221 23.91 -12.71 -9.15
C LEU A 221 23.65 -13.65 -7.99
N SER A 222 24.71 -14.33 -7.54
CA SER A 222 24.68 -15.15 -6.32
C SER A 222 24.38 -14.32 -5.07
N ASP A 223 24.78 -13.04 -5.07
CA ASP A 223 24.51 -12.10 -3.98
C ASP A 223 23.01 -11.77 -3.87
N MET A 224 22.40 -12.19 -2.76
CA MET A 224 20.95 -12.04 -2.59
C MET A 224 20.51 -10.59 -2.38
N GLN A 225 21.37 -9.74 -1.79
CA GLN A 225 21.09 -8.32 -1.63
C GLN A 225 20.95 -7.62 -2.98
N ALA A 226 21.93 -7.80 -3.87
CA ALA A 226 21.92 -7.21 -5.19
C ALA A 226 20.83 -7.79 -6.12
N SER A 227 20.66 -9.12 -6.13
CA SER A 227 19.66 -9.76 -7.00
C SER A 227 18.22 -9.38 -6.63
N GLN A 228 17.87 -9.33 -5.34
CA GLN A 228 16.53 -8.89 -4.91
C GLN A 228 16.27 -7.42 -5.26
N ARG A 229 17.28 -6.55 -5.08
CA ARG A 229 17.18 -5.14 -5.48
C ARG A 229 16.99 -4.99 -6.99
N ALA A 230 17.66 -5.84 -7.77
CA ALA A 230 17.53 -5.84 -9.22
C ALA A 230 16.11 -6.26 -9.65
N LEU A 231 15.55 -7.29 -9.01
CA LEU A 231 14.16 -7.72 -9.25
C LEU A 231 13.15 -6.60 -8.92
N VAL A 232 13.32 -5.90 -7.80
CA VAL A 232 12.50 -4.73 -7.46
C VAL A 232 12.63 -3.63 -8.53
N GLY A 233 13.85 -3.34 -8.97
CA GLY A 233 14.11 -2.36 -10.03
C GLY A 233 13.43 -2.73 -11.35
N ILE A 234 13.47 -4.01 -11.74
CA ILE A 234 12.79 -4.55 -12.93
C ILE A 234 11.28 -4.32 -12.84
N CYS A 235 10.65 -4.62 -11.70
CA CYS A 235 9.21 -4.41 -11.53
C CYS A 235 8.79 -2.97 -11.87
N PHE A 236 9.49 -1.97 -11.31
CA PHE A 236 9.18 -0.57 -11.58
C PHE A 236 9.53 -0.14 -13.02
N VAL A 237 10.71 -0.50 -13.51
CA VAL A 237 11.17 -0.10 -14.85
C VAL A 237 10.27 -0.70 -15.94
N LEU A 238 9.93 -1.99 -15.84
CA LEU A 238 9.04 -2.63 -16.80
C LEU A 238 7.61 -2.09 -16.70
N ALA A 239 7.10 -1.80 -15.50
CA ALA A 239 5.80 -1.16 -15.34
C ALA A 239 5.73 0.21 -16.03
N LYS A 240 6.78 1.03 -15.91
CA LYS A 240 6.85 2.34 -16.55
C LYS A 240 6.86 2.26 -18.08
N TYR A 241 7.62 1.31 -18.64
CA TYR A 241 7.81 1.19 -20.08
C TYR A 241 6.97 0.10 -20.74
N ASN A 242 5.99 -0.45 -20.00
CA ASN A 242 5.16 -1.60 -20.36
C ASN A 242 4.70 -1.59 -21.82
N ARG A 243 4.17 -0.45 -22.27
CA ARG A 243 3.61 -0.27 -23.63
C ARG A 243 4.63 -0.47 -24.77
N PHE A 244 5.92 -0.26 -24.50
CA PHE A 244 6.98 -0.33 -25.51
C PHE A 244 7.81 -1.61 -25.44
N LEU A 245 7.69 -2.41 -24.39
CA LEU A 245 8.42 -3.68 -24.24
C LEU A 245 8.23 -4.66 -25.41
N PRO A 246 7.04 -4.79 -26.05
CA PRO A 246 6.87 -5.70 -27.18
C PRO A 246 7.81 -5.42 -28.37
N TYR A 247 8.34 -4.20 -28.49
CA TYR A 247 9.27 -3.81 -29.57
C TYR A 247 10.74 -4.18 -29.28
N PHE A 248 11.06 -4.71 -28.10
CA PHE A 248 12.41 -5.10 -27.68
C PHE A 248 12.53 -6.62 -27.47
N PRO A 249 12.80 -7.39 -28.54
CA PRO A 249 12.80 -8.86 -28.47
C PRO A 249 13.89 -9.42 -27.54
N ASN A 250 15.05 -8.76 -27.43
CA ASN A 250 16.14 -9.21 -26.56
C ASN A 250 15.73 -9.23 -25.08
N ILE A 251 15.10 -8.14 -24.63
CA ILE A 251 14.55 -8.02 -23.27
C ILE A 251 13.48 -9.08 -23.06
N ARG A 252 12.54 -9.22 -24.02
CA ARG A 252 11.47 -10.20 -23.93
C ARG A 252 11.97 -11.63 -23.79
N ASN A 253 12.93 -12.02 -24.63
CA ASN A 253 13.49 -13.38 -24.62
C ASN A 253 14.22 -13.66 -23.29
N ARG A 254 14.93 -12.67 -22.73
CA ARG A 254 15.58 -12.80 -21.41
C ARG A 254 14.56 -12.93 -20.28
N LEU A 255 13.46 -12.19 -20.35
CA LEU A 255 12.37 -12.28 -19.36
C LEU A 255 11.71 -13.65 -19.38
N VAL A 256 11.38 -14.19 -20.56
CA VAL A 256 10.79 -15.53 -20.67
C VAL A 256 11.69 -16.59 -19.99
N ILE A 257 12.99 -16.60 -20.30
CA ILE A 257 13.95 -17.52 -19.68
C ILE A 257 14.02 -17.35 -18.15
N MET A 258 13.83 -16.12 -17.67
CA MET A 258 13.86 -15.82 -16.24
C MET A 258 12.59 -16.29 -15.52
N MET A 259 11.43 -16.31 -16.20
CA MET A 259 10.16 -16.77 -15.61
C MET A 259 10.02 -18.29 -15.60
N ASP A 260 10.82 -19.00 -16.40
CA ASP A 260 10.91 -20.47 -16.34
C ASP A 260 11.48 -20.95 -14.98
N ASP A 261 12.17 -20.10 -14.22
CA ASP A 261 12.61 -20.40 -12.85
C ASP A 261 11.52 -20.12 -11.82
N SER A 262 11.04 -21.18 -11.16
CA SER A 262 9.96 -21.10 -10.17
C SER A 262 10.34 -20.23 -8.97
N GLN A 263 11.61 -20.22 -8.55
CA GLN A 263 12.04 -19.39 -7.41
C GLN A 263 11.98 -17.90 -7.76
N THR A 264 12.41 -17.52 -8.96
CA THR A 264 12.33 -16.13 -9.42
C THR A 264 10.88 -15.66 -9.57
N THR A 265 9.99 -16.52 -10.05
CA THR A 265 8.55 -16.23 -10.14
C THR A 265 7.93 -15.99 -8.76
N GLU A 266 8.23 -16.83 -7.77
CA GLU A 266 7.76 -16.63 -6.38
C GLU A 266 8.32 -15.34 -5.76
N ARG A 267 9.61 -15.05 -5.98
CA ARG A 267 10.26 -13.82 -5.51
C ARG A 267 9.60 -12.58 -6.12
N LEU A 268 9.32 -12.58 -7.43
CA LEU A 268 8.65 -11.47 -8.10
C LEU A 268 7.20 -11.30 -7.64
N GLN A 269 6.46 -12.39 -7.43
CA GLN A 269 5.12 -12.33 -6.83
C GLN A 269 5.17 -11.63 -5.47
N ASN A 270 6.09 -12.04 -4.59
CA ASN A 270 6.28 -11.44 -3.27
C ASN A 270 6.65 -9.95 -3.36
N ILE A 271 7.52 -9.58 -4.30
CA ILE A 271 7.88 -8.18 -4.56
C ILE A 271 6.67 -7.36 -5.00
N ILE A 272 5.84 -7.87 -5.92
CA ILE A 272 4.64 -7.18 -6.39
C ILE A 272 3.67 -6.94 -5.22
N ILE A 273 3.44 -7.97 -4.39
CA ILE A 273 2.62 -7.87 -3.18
C ILE A 273 3.17 -6.79 -2.23
N GLN A 274 4.49 -6.77 -1.99
CA GLN A 274 5.12 -5.76 -1.14
C GLN A 274 4.97 -4.34 -1.70
N ILE A 275 5.18 -4.15 -3.02
CA ILE A 275 5.00 -2.85 -3.67
C ILE A 275 3.54 -2.37 -3.54
N ILE A 276 2.57 -3.25 -3.76
CA ILE A 276 1.15 -2.92 -3.57
C ILE A 276 0.89 -2.57 -2.11
N GLY A 277 1.40 -3.36 -1.16
CA GLY A 277 1.23 -3.11 0.27
C GLY A 277 1.73 -1.73 0.73
N THR A 278 2.77 -1.18 0.09
CA THR A 278 3.27 0.17 0.42
C THR A 278 2.33 1.31 0.02
N THR A 279 1.27 1.08 -0.77
CA THR A 279 0.32 2.15 -1.08
C THR A 279 -0.48 2.62 0.13
N GLU A 280 -0.73 1.71 1.08
CA GLU A 280 -1.49 1.99 2.30
C GLU A 280 -0.67 2.72 3.35
N THR A 281 0.67 2.77 3.20
CA THR A 281 1.57 3.33 4.23
C THR A 281 1.20 4.77 4.60
N ALA A 282 0.68 5.56 3.65
CA ALA A 282 0.23 6.93 3.93
C ALA A 282 -1.01 6.96 4.83
N ASP A 283 -2.00 6.10 4.55
CA ASP A 283 -3.24 6.01 5.33
C ASP A 283 -2.97 5.42 6.72
N ILE A 284 -2.11 4.41 6.80
CA ILE A 284 -1.62 3.82 8.06
C ILE A 284 -0.90 4.88 8.89
N THR A 285 0.00 5.66 8.28
CA THR A 285 0.72 6.74 8.97
C THR A 285 -0.25 7.74 9.56
N LYS A 286 -1.27 8.17 8.79
CA LYS A 286 -2.28 9.10 9.25
C LYS A 286 -3.05 8.54 10.46
N LYS A 287 -3.50 7.29 10.35
CA LYS A 287 -4.24 6.60 11.42
C LYS A 287 -3.41 6.46 12.71
N LEU A 288 -2.13 6.10 12.57
CA LEU A 288 -1.21 6.00 13.71
C LEU A 288 -1.06 7.34 14.44
N GLN A 289 -0.90 8.44 13.69
CA GLN A 289 -0.69 9.77 14.26
C GLN A 289 -1.96 10.40 14.84
N GLU A 290 -3.11 10.20 14.20
CA GLU A 290 -4.36 10.86 14.57
C GLU A 290 -5.20 10.07 15.58
N GLU A 291 -5.08 8.73 15.60
CA GLU A 291 -5.91 7.87 16.46
C GLU A 291 -5.08 7.07 17.47
N ILE A 292 -4.11 6.28 17.01
CA ILE A 292 -3.46 5.26 17.86
C ILE A 292 -2.49 5.89 18.86
N PHE A 293 -1.50 6.67 18.40
CA PHE A 293 -0.49 7.25 19.28
C PHE A 293 -1.05 8.24 20.32
N PRO A 294 -2.01 9.13 20.00
CA PRO A 294 -2.61 10.00 21.00
C PRO A 294 -3.27 9.24 22.16
N GLU A 295 -4.00 8.16 21.87
CA GLU A 295 -4.62 7.32 22.91
C GLU A 295 -3.57 6.58 23.74
N LEU A 296 -2.53 6.03 23.11
CA LEU A 296 -1.41 5.39 23.83
C LEU A 296 -0.66 6.40 24.72
N MET A 297 -0.48 7.64 24.28
CA MET A 297 0.20 8.68 25.06
C MET A 297 -0.57 9.09 26.31
N LYS A 298 -1.91 8.98 26.33
CA LYS A 298 -2.72 9.23 27.54
C LYS A 298 -2.40 8.26 28.67
N LEU A 299 -1.86 7.07 28.36
CA LEU A 299 -1.40 6.08 29.35
C LEU A 299 -0.04 6.46 29.97
N GLY A 300 0.75 7.33 29.33
CA GLY A 300 2.11 7.69 29.75
C GLY A 300 2.23 8.35 31.14
N PRO A 301 1.40 9.37 31.48
CA PRO A 301 1.41 10.00 32.80
C PRO A 301 1.03 9.03 33.93
N LEU A 302 0.10 8.11 33.68
CA LEU A 302 -0.39 7.11 34.63
C LEU A 302 0.69 6.10 35.03
N MET A 303 1.52 5.68 34.07
CA MET A 303 2.68 4.83 34.36
C MET A 303 3.77 5.59 35.13
N GLN A 304 4.00 6.87 34.83
CA GLN A 304 5.01 7.69 35.51
C GLN A 304 4.63 8.11 36.94
N GLU A 305 3.34 8.30 37.25
CA GLU A 305 2.88 8.69 38.59
C GLU A 305 3.04 7.57 39.62
N LYS A 306 2.75 6.31 39.26
CA LYS A 306 2.94 5.17 40.17
C LYS A 306 4.38 4.62 40.19
N LEU A 307 5.21 4.84 39.16
CA LEU A 307 6.66 4.55 39.21
C LEU A 307 7.45 5.45 40.19
N LYS A 308 6.86 6.59 40.61
CA LYS A 308 7.45 7.50 41.61
C LYS A 308 6.99 7.19 43.05
N GLY A 309 5.97 6.34 43.21
CA GLY A 309 5.43 5.93 44.49
C GLY A 309 5.90 4.53 44.85
N GLU A 310 6.89 4.46 45.74
CA GLU A 310 7.44 3.26 46.39
C GLU A 310 8.64 2.56 45.71
N ASN A 311 9.53 2.05 46.57
CA ASN A 311 10.93 1.71 46.35
C ASN A 311 11.32 1.03 45.01
N PRO A 312 12.34 1.54 44.29
CA PRO A 312 12.81 0.98 43.01
C PRO A 312 13.76 -0.24 43.16
N LEU A 313 13.57 -1.10 44.17
CA LEU A 313 14.50 -2.20 44.47
C LEU A 313 13.83 -3.54 44.86
N SER A 314 12.65 -3.83 44.33
CA SER A 314 12.11 -5.20 44.34
C SER A 314 11.58 -5.55 42.95
N MET A 315 12.51 -5.83 42.03
CA MET A 315 12.25 -6.32 40.66
C MET A 315 12.53 -7.83 40.54
N ASP A 316 12.36 -8.59 41.63
CA ASP A 316 12.68 -10.02 41.67
C ASP A 316 11.45 -10.96 41.64
N GLU A 317 10.22 -10.45 41.56
CA GLU A 317 9.03 -11.31 41.45
C GLU A 317 8.43 -11.25 40.04
N TRP A 318 8.64 -12.36 39.34
CA TRP A 318 8.29 -12.59 37.95
C TRP A 318 6.78 -12.57 37.68
N GLY A 319 6.37 -11.87 36.62
CA GLY A 319 5.52 -12.50 35.59
C GLY A 319 4.05 -12.16 35.50
N GLU A 320 3.46 -11.35 36.39
CA GLU A 320 2.04 -10.96 36.27
C GLU A 320 1.87 -9.44 36.15
N ILE A 321 1.23 -9.02 35.05
CA ILE A 321 0.69 -7.66 34.91
C ILE A 321 -0.27 -7.46 36.08
N ASN A 322 -0.07 -6.40 36.87
CA ASN A 322 -0.95 -6.08 38.00
C ASN A 322 -2.43 -6.11 37.52
N PRO A 323 -3.35 -6.84 38.18
CA PRO A 323 -4.75 -6.94 37.76
C PRO A 323 -5.45 -5.58 37.57
N GLU A 324 -5.07 -4.56 38.34
CA GLU A 324 -5.57 -3.20 38.17
C GLU A 324 -5.14 -2.57 36.83
N TRP A 325 -3.99 -2.97 36.28
CA TRP A 325 -3.48 -2.51 34.99
C TRP A 325 -4.23 -3.21 33.86
N GLN A 326 -4.53 -4.50 34.02
CA GLN A 326 -5.40 -5.25 33.10
C GLN A 326 -6.80 -4.66 33.08
N GLU A 327 -7.44 -4.44 34.23
CA GLU A 327 -8.77 -3.82 34.31
C GLU A 327 -8.78 -2.40 33.73
N MET A 328 -7.72 -1.59 33.93
CA MET A 328 -7.68 -0.23 33.36
C MET A 328 -7.37 -0.19 31.86
N ILE A 329 -6.55 -1.11 31.35
CA ILE A 329 -6.35 -1.28 29.89
C ILE A 329 -7.66 -1.74 29.25
N GLU A 330 -8.37 -2.69 29.87
CA GLU A 330 -9.68 -3.19 29.44
C GLU A 330 -10.80 -2.13 29.52
N ASN A 331 -10.74 -1.23 30.51
CA ASN A 331 -11.69 -0.12 30.66
C ASN A 331 -11.40 1.10 29.77
N SER A 332 -10.32 1.06 28.98
CA SER A 332 -9.95 2.13 28.04
C SER A 332 -10.04 1.63 26.59
N ASP A 333 -10.36 2.51 25.64
CA ASP A 333 -10.29 2.19 24.20
C ASP A 333 -8.85 1.89 23.73
N ALA A 334 -7.85 1.91 24.62
CA ALA A 334 -6.46 1.63 24.29
C ALA A 334 -6.18 0.15 24.02
N SER A 335 -6.92 -0.78 24.63
CA SER A 335 -6.77 -2.22 24.36
C SER A 335 -7.01 -2.53 22.87
N ASP A 336 -8.13 -2.02 22.33
CA ASP A 336 -8.49 -2.16 20.93
C ASP A 336 -7.44 -1.52 20.01
N LYS A 337 -6.87 -0.37 20.41
CA LYS A 337 -5.83 0.32 19.64
C LYS A 337 -4.46 -0.38 19.66
N ILE A 338 -4.10 -1.03 20.77
CA ILE A 338 -2.89 -1.88 20.87
C ILE A 338 -3.05 -3.11 19.97
N GLN A 339 -4.21 -3.76 20.03
CA GLN A 339 -4.50 -4.90 19.16
C GLN A 339 -4.47 -4.48 17.69
N GLU A 340 -5.09 -3.36 17.35
CA GLU A 340 -5.08 -2.81 16.00
C GLU A 340 -3.65 -2.48 15.51
N PHE A 341 -2.78 -1.93 16.36
CA PHE A 341 -1.36 -1.73 16.07
C PHE A 341 -0.64 -3.06 15.79
N ALA A 342 -0.83 -4.06 16.66
CA ALA A 342 -0.23 -5.38 16.51
C ALA A 342 -0.71 -6.10 15.23
N GLU A 343 -1.99 -5.97 14.88
CA GLU A 343 -2.55 -6.48 13.63
C GLU A 343 -1.92 -5.82 12.40
N MET A 344 -1.68 -4.51 12.43
CA MET A 344 -0.97 -3.81 11.36
C MET A 344 0.46 -4.33 11.20
N GLU A 345 1.20 -4.52 12.31
CA GLU A 345 2.55 -5.09 12.28
C GLU A 345 2.56 -6.52 11.73
N MET A 346 1.66 -7.38 12.20
CA MET A 346 1.51 -8.77 11.72
C MET A 346 1.13 -8.84 10.24
N SER A 347 0.32 -7.89 9.75
CA SER A 347 -0.02 -7.77 8.32
C SER A 347 1.16 -7.32 7.45
N GLY A 348 2.30 -6.97 8.07
CA GLY A 348 3.53 -6.53 7.41
C GLY A 348 3.51 -5.07 6.98
N ALA A 349 2.59 -4.27 7.52
CA ALA A 349 2.45 -2.86 7.20
C ALA A 349 3.65 -2.03 7.72
N ASP A 350 3.96 -0.92 7.04
CA ASP A 350 5.09 -0.05 7.42
C ASP A 350 4.66 0.99 8.47
N VAL A 351 4.60 0.53 9.71
CA VAL A 351 4.18 1.32 10.89
C VAL A 351 5.24 2.36 11.31
N TYR A 352 6.52 2.07 11.02
CA TYR A 352 7.66 2.89 11.48
C TYR A 352 8.00 4.08 10.58
N MET A 353 7.38 4.19 9.40
CA MET A 353 7.60 5.29 8.47
C MET A 353 7.48 6.67 9.13
N SER A 354 6.45 6.86 9.97
CA SER A 354 6.17 8.13 10.64
C SER A 354 7.20 8.46 11.73
N THR A 355 7.59 7.45 12.51
CA THR A 355 8.56 7.54 13.62
C THR A 355 9.92 8.02 13.14
N PHE A 356 10.41 7.48 12.01
CA PHE A 356 11.73 7.81 11.48
C PHE A 356 11.73 8.95 10.46
N ALA A 357 10.56 9.46 10.06
CA ALA A 357 10.47 10.53 9.06
C ALA A 357 11.26 11.78 9.46
N MET A 358 11.13 12.21 10.71
CA MET A 358 11.82 13.39 11.26
C MET A 358 13.34 13.18 11.34
N LEU A 359 13.78 11.92 11.50
CA LEU A 359 15.18 11.53 11.58
C LEU A 359 15.86 11.45 10.20
N LYS A 360 15.15 11.74 9.10
CA LYS A 360 15.77 11.92 7.77
C LYS A 360 16.38 13.30 7.56
N SER A 361 16.41 14.14 8.61
CA SER A 361 17.09 15.44 8.63
C SER A 361 18.60 15.35 8.91
N PHE A 362 19.15 14.17 9.23
CA PHE A 362 20.59 14.02 9.46
C PHE A 362 21.42 14.35 8.20
N PRO A 363 22.60 14.98 8.34
CA PRO A 363 23.48 15.31 7.21
C PRO A 363 23.87 14.10 6.35
N PHE A 364 23.86 12.90 6.91
CA PHE A 364 24.07 11.63 6.19
C PHE A 364 23.16 11.50 4.95
N PHE A 365 21.91 11.97 5.03
CA PHE A 365 20.94 11.90 3.94
C PHE A 365 21.04 13.06 2.92
N SER A 366 22.03 13.94 3.06
CA SER A 366 22.34 14.93 2.01
C SER A 366 22.90 14.27 0.74
N GLU A 367 23.55 13.11 0.90
CA GLU A 367 24.04 12.28 -0.20
C GLU A 367 22.97 11.28 -0.63
N ILE A 368 22.69 11.18 -1.93
CA ILE A 368 21.61 10.33 -2.46
C ILE A 368 21.92 8.84 -2.33
N SER A 369 23.18 8.44 -2.50
CA SER A 369 23.60 7.05 -2.31
C SER A 369 23.22 6.51 -0.94
N ASN A 370 23.23 7.36 0.09
CA ASN A 370 22.99 6.99 1.48
C ASN A 370 21.51 6.70 1.80
N TRP A 371 20.59 7.11 0.92
CA TRP A 371 19.18 6.70 1.03
C TRP A 371 18.98 5.23 0.65
N LEU A 372 19.87 4.68 -0.18
CA LEU A 372 19.71 3.36 -0.80
C LEU A 372 20.84 2.40 -0.41
N ILE A 373 21.73 2.77 0.51
CA ILE A 373 22.80 1.88 0.96
C ILE A 373 22.23 0.78 1.87
N PRO A 374 22.56 -0.52 1.65
CA PRO A 374 22.27 -1.56 2.63
C PRO A 374 22.90 -1.21 3.98
N PHE A 375 22.28 -1.65 5.08
CA PHE A 375 22.86 -1.41 6.39
C PHE A 375 24.18 -2.17 6.56
N ASP A 376 25.24 -1.42 6.83
CA ASP A 376 26.60 -1.90 7.05
C ASP A 376 27.15 -1.30 8.35
N THR A 377 27.60 -2.18 9.25
CA THR A 377 28.17 -1.82 10.56
C THR A 377 29.52 -1.13 10.42
N GLU A 378 30.23 -1.33 9.31
CA GLU A 378 31.55 -0.74 9.06
C GLU A 378 31.48 0.66 8.46
N ASN A 379 30.28 1.16 8.14
CA ASN A 379 30.10 2.50 7.61
C ASN A 379 30.57 3.56 8.61
N LEU A 380 31.32 4.56 8.13
CA LEU A 380 31.93 5.61 8.94
C LEU A 380 30.95 6.36 9.84
N SER A 381 29.68 6.45 9.45
CA SER A 381 28.66 7.21 10.18
C SER A 381 28.14 6.49 11.43
N VAL A 382 28.37 5.17 11.55
CA VAL A 382 27.81 4.32 12.62
C VAL A 382 28.84 3.40 13.26
N ARG A 383 30.00 3.21 12.65
CA ARG A 383 31.07 2.28 13.08
C ARG A 383 31.47 2.43 14.55
N GLU A 384 31.49 3.65 15.08
CA GLU A 384 31.82 3.92 16.49
C GLU A 384 30.95 3.11 17.49
N LEU A 385 29.66 2.87 17.15
CA LEU A 385 28.77 2.05 17.99
C LEU A 385 29.12 0.56 18.00
N PHE A 386 29.88 0.11 17.00
CA PHE A 386 30.18 -1.29 16.77
C PHE A 386 31.65 -1.63 17.06
N GLU A 387 32.50 -0.65 17.39
CA GLU A 387 33.89 -0.87 17.83
C GLU A 387 34.00 -1.08 19.34
N SER A 388 33.08 -0.48 20.12
CA SER A 388 33.03 -0.62 21.58
C SER A 388 32.59 -2.02 22.02
N SER A 389 32.76 -2.35 23.30
CA SER A 389 32.22 -3.59 23.94
C SER A 389 30.67 -3.69 23.89
N GLU A 390 30.01 -2.75 23.22
CA GLU A 390 28.56 -2.61 23.04
C GLU A 390 28.01 -3.44 21.86
N LYS A 391 28.86 -4.26 21.23
CA LYS A 391 28.55 -5.03 20.01
C LYS A 391 27.28 -5.87 20.08
N SER A 392 26.98 -6.56 21.18
CA SER A 392 25.93 -7.59 21.18
C SER A 392 24.50 -7.01 21.14
N LEU A 393 24.17 -6.06 22.00
CA LEU A 393 22.77 -5.63 22.18
C LEU A 393 22.25 -4.75 21.04
N ILE A 394 23.06 -3.76 20.63
CA ILE A 394 22.67 -2.84 19.55
C ILE A 394 22.65 -3.57 18.21
N SER A 395 23.60 -4.49 17.96
CA SER A 395 23.61 -5.26 16.72
C SER A 395 22.40 -6.19 16.60
N THR A 396 21.98 -6.86 17.67
CA THR A 396 20.82 -7.75 17.63
C THR A 396 19.51 -7.00 17.32
N PHE A 397 19.33 -5.82 17.92
CA PHE A 397 18.16 -4.99 17.64
C PHE A 397 18.20 -4.39 16.23
N VAL A 398 19.33 -3.86 15.78
CA VAL A 398 19.45 -3.25 14.45
C VAL A 398 19.37 -4.30 13.33
N THR A 399 19.79 -5.53 13.59
CA THR A 399 19.62 -6.65 12.65
C THR A 399 18.21 -7.22 12.65
N SER A 400 17.28 -6.71 13.49
CA SER A 400 15.87 -7.11 13.44
C SER A 400 15.20 -6.73 12.12
N ASN A 401 14.18 -7.50 11.72
CA ASN A 401 13.41 -7.30 10.47
C ASN A 401 12.35 -6.19 10.60
N VAL A 402 12.44 -5.38 11.65
CA VAL A 402 11.48 -4.34 12.01
C VAL A 402 11.71 -3.07 11.17
N MET A 403 12.98 -2.72 10.93
CA MET A 403 13.37 -1.45 10.29
C MET A 403 14.10 -1.67 8.96
N CYS A 404 13.78 -0.83 7.97
CA CYS A 404 14.52 -0.76 6.71
C CYS A 404 15.95 -0.18 6.91
N ASN A 405 16.79 -0.26 5.87
CA ASN A 405 18.21 0.09 6.01
C ASN A 405 18.42 1.56 6.39
N SER A 406 17.70 2.46 5.73
CA SER A 406 17.81 3.89 6.02
C SER A 406 17.34 4.24 7.44
N ASP A 407 16.34 3.53 7.98
CA ASP A 407 15.87 3.73 9.36
C ASP A 407 16.89 3.22 10.38
N ARG A 408 17.57 2.10 10.09
CA ARG A 408 18.68 1.60 10.92
C ARG A 408 19.79 2.64 11.05
N TYR A 409 20.19 3.30 9.97
CA TYR A 409 21.15 4.42 10.03
C TYR A 409 20.64 5.58 10.89
N SER A 410 19.39 6.02 10.68
CA SER A 410 18.75 7.07 11.50
C SER A 410 18.72 6.72 12.99
N PHE A 411 18.45 5.45 13.32
CA PHE A 411 18.42 4.95 14.67
C PHE A 411 19.80 4.97 15.32
N CYS A 412 20.81 4.38 14.66
CA CYS A 412 22.20 4.38 15.12
C CYS A 412 22.73 5.80 15.36
N MET A 413 22.51 6.72 14.41
CA MET A 413 22.93 8.11 14.58
C MET A 413 22.21 8.83 15.74
N SER A 414 20.94 8.48 16.00
CA SER A 414 20.22 9.00 17.17
C SER A 414 20.85 8.52 18.47
N ILE A 415 21.21 7.24 18.57
CA ILE A 415 21.91 6.68 19.74
C ILE A 415 23.26 7.36 19.97
N LEU A 416 24.02 7.60 18.91
CA LEU A 416 25.31 8.31 18.99
C LEU A 416 25.18 9.71 19.61
N ARG A 417 24.03 10.38 19.41
CA ARG A 417 23.75 11.70 19.98
C ARG A 417 23.14 11.67 21.39
N MET A 418 22.71 10.50 21.89
CA MET A 418 22.13 10.38 23.23
C MET A 418 23.20 10.46 24.32
N PRO A 419 22.90 11.08 25.48
CA PRO A 419 23.76 11.03 26.66
C PRO A 419 24.00 9.60 27.15
N GLU A 420 25.19 9.33 27.71
CA GLU A 420 25.60 7.98 28.17
C GLU A 420 24.61 7.34 29.15
N MET A 421 24.03 8.12 30.07
CA MET A 421 23.07 7.61 31.05
C MET A 421 21.81 7.02 30.38
N GLN A 422 21.26 7.71 29.37
CA GLN A 422 20.10 7.22 28.61
C GLN A 422 20.47 6.03 27.73
N ARG A 423 21.68 6.04 27.15
CA ARG A 423 22.20 4.91 26.40
C ARG A 423 22.31 3.67 27.28
N ASN A 424 22.77 3.81 28.53
CA ASN A 424 22.89 2.69 29.47
C ASN A 424 21.53 2.16 29.96
N LEU A 425 20.53 3.03 30.15
CA LEU A 425 19.16 2.59 30.46
C LEU A 425 18.53 1.81 29.31
N MET A 426 18.71 2.26 28.06
CA MET A 426 18.27 1.49 26.89
C MET A 426 18.95 0.11 26.84
N LYS A 427 20.26 0.02 27.17
CA LYS A 427 20.97 -1.27 27.18
C LYS A 427 20.29 -2.32 28.06
N GLN A 428 19.85 -1.96 29.26
CA GLN A 428 19.19 -2.92 30.16
C GLN A 428 17.86 -3.40 29.58
N ASN A 429 17.02 -2.49 29.07
CA ASN A 429 15.69 -2.85 28.56
C ASN A 429 15.73 -3.63 27.23
N PHE A 430 16.69 -3.31 26.35
CA PHE A 430 16.83 -4.01 25.06
C PHE A 430 17.59 -5.33 25.17
N GLY A 431 18.30 -5.58 26.29
CA GLY A 431 19.05 -6.81 26.52
C GLY A 431 18.17 -8.06 26.49
N GLU A 432 17.09 -8.05 27.26
CA GLU A 432 16.16 -9.18 27.39
C GLU A 432 15.32 -9.38 26.12
N MET A 433 14.89 -8.30 25.45
CA MET A 433 14.18 -8.37 24.17
C MET A 433 15.06 -8.88 23.03
N ALA A 434 16.36 -8.54 23.03
CA ALA A 434 17.29 -8.95 22.00
C ALA A 434 17.52 -10.47 22.01
N GLU A 435 17.63 -11.10 23.18
CA GLU A 435 17.82 -12.54 23.30
C GLU A 435 16.61 -13.33 22.76
N GLN A 436 15.39 -12.91 23.14
CA GLN A 436 14.16 -13.52 22.61
C GLN A 436 14.03 -13.36 21.08
N MET A 437 14.39 -12.19 20.54
CA MET A 437 14.35 -11.95 19.09
C MET A 437 15.42 -12.75 18.32
N ASP A 438 16.59 -12.98 18.91
CA ASP A 438 17.66 -13.75 18.26
C ASP A 438 17.33 -15.24 18.17
N GLU A 439 16.64 -15.79 19.18
CA GLU A 439 16.07 -17.14 19.13
C GLU A 439 15.02 -17.27 18.01
N MET A 440 14.09 -16.32 17.90
CA MET A 440 13.09 -16.31 16.82
C MET A 440 13.72 -16.20 15.43
N LYS A 441 14.78 -15.39 15.26
CA LYS A 441 15.49 -15.27 13.97
C LYS A 441 16.19 -16.56 13.56
N LYS A 442 16.83 -17.26 14.51
CA LYS A 442 17.51 -18.53 14.23
C LYS A 442 16.52 -19.57 13.73
N ASP A 443 15.35 -19.65 14.36
CA ASP A 443 14.27 -20.52 13.92
C ASP A 443 13.70 -20.10 12.55
N GLU A 444 13.45 -18.81 12.31
CA GLU A 444 12.97 -18.32 11.00
C GLU A 444 13.97 -18.56 9.85
N ALA A 445 15.27 -18.38 10.10
CA ALA A 445 16.33 -18.57 9.11
C ALA A 445 16.56 -20.05 8.75
N LEU A 446 16.29 -20.96 9.69
CA LEU A 446 16.34 -22.41 9.47
C LEU A 446 15.21 -22.92 8.56
N HIS A 447 14.11 -22.19 8.44
CA HIS A 447 12.90 -22.70 7.80
C HIS A 447 12.70 -22.32 6.31
N SER A 448 13.31 -21.25 5.75
CA SER A 448 13.37 -21.07 4.27
C SER A 448 14.28 -19.93 3.78
N PRO A 449 15.12 -20.13 2.74
CA PRO A 449 15.87 -19.07 2.04
C PRO A 449 15.00 -17.95 1.45
N ASN A 450 13.75 -18.27 1.10
CA ASN A 450 12.79 -17.29 0.54
C ASN A 450 12.38 -16.22 1.56
N GLN A 451 12.44 -16.51 2.86
CA GLN A 451 12.12 -15.52 3.89
C GLN A 451 13.16 -14.40 3.92
N LEU A 452 14.45 -14.73 3.81
CA LEU A 452 15.51 -13.73 3.76
C LEU A 452 15.41 -12.86 2.50
N ALA A 453 15.12 -13.48 1.34
CA ALA A 453 14.84 -12.75 0.10
C ALA A 453 13.69 -11.74 0.26
N LYS A 454 12.58 -12.19 0.87
CA LYS A 454 11.39 -11.37 1.15
C LYS A 454 11.71 -10.19 2.08
N THR A 455 12.54 -10.39 3.09
CA THR A 455 12.99 -9.31 4.00
C THR A 455 13.84 -8.27 3.27
N ILE A 456 14.79 -8.72 2.44
CA ILE A 456 15.67 -7.84 1.67
C ILE A 456 14.85 -6.96 0.72
N SER A 457 13.94 -7.56 -0.05
CA SER A 457 13.09 -6.82 -0.98
C SER A 457 12.17 -5.85 -0.23
N LYS A 458 11.59 -6.25 0.90
CA LYS A 458 10.77 -5.38 1.77
C LYS A 458 11.55 -4.14 2.19
N HIS A 459 12.74 -4.31 2.76
CA HIS A 459 13.56 -3.19 3.22
C HIS A 459 13.94 -2.25 2.06
N TYR A 460 14.30 -2.81 0.90
CA TYR A 460 14.66 -1.98 -0.25
C TYR A 460 13.46 -1.19 -0.81
N ILE A 461 12.28 -1.79 -0.90
CA ILE A 461 11.05 -1.10 -1.30
C ILE A 461 10.73 0.02 -0.31
N GLN A 462 10.89 -0.23 0.98
CA GLN A 462 10.72 0.75 2.05
C GLN A 462 11.72 1.91 1.96
N ASP A 463 13.00 1.62 1.66
CA ASP A 463 14.04 2.63 1.43
C ASP A 463 13.73 3.50 0.21
N LEU A 464 13.29 2.88 -0.90
CA LEU A 464 12.80 3.59 -2.09
C LEU A 464 11.60 4.47 -1.72
N PHE A 465 10.64 3.95 -0.96
CA PHE A 465 9.47 4.71 -0.54
C PHE A 465 9.89 5.96 0.28
N ARG A 466 10.80 5.80 1.23
CA ARG A 466 11.37 6.93 2.00
C ARG A 466 12.08 7.93 1.11
N PHE A 467 12.86 7.47 0.14
CA PHE A 467 13.50 8.34 -0.85
C PHE A 467 12.47 9.17 -1.65
N PHE A 468 11.40 8.56 -2.17
CA PHE A 468 10.40 9.29 -2.96
C PHE A 468 9.42 10.14 -2.14
N LYS A 469 9.25 9.85 -0.83
CA LYS A 469 8.29 10.58 0.04
C LYS A 469 8.93 11.61 0.96
N LEU A 470 10.14 11.37 1.45
CA LEU A 470 10.77 12.19 2.50
C LEU A 470 11.96 13.02 2.02
N ASN A 471 12.59 12.65 0.90
CA ASN A 471 13.73 13.40 0.39
C ASN A 471 13.36 14.89 0.19
N PRO A 472 14.21 15.84 0.63
CA PRO A 472 13.99 17.27 0.40
C PRO A 472 13.72 17.62 -1.07
N ASN A 473 14.36 16.92 -2.00
CA ASN A 473 14.24 17.08 -3.45
C ASN A 473 13.17 16.17 -4.09
N ARG A 474 12.29 15.53 -3.31
CA ARG A 474 11.25 14.60 -3.84
C ARG A 474 10.40 15.15 -4.99
N GLY A 475 10.14 16.47 -5.00
CA GLY A 475 9.35 17.14 -6.04
C GLY A 475 10.02 17.13 -7.42
N ASP A 476 11.34 16.94 -7.47
CA ASP A 476 12.11 16.88 -8.71
C ASP A 476 12.06 15.49 -9.38
N PHE A 477 11.63 14.47 -8.64
CA PHE A 477 11.57 13.08 -9.10
C PHE A 477 10.15 12.66 -9.47
N ALA A 478 10.02 11.86 -10.52
CA ALA A 478 8.76 11.17 -10.79
C ALA A 478 8.58 10.03 -9.78
N ASP A 479 7.52 10.06 -8.98
CA ASP A 479 7.23 9.03 -7.98
C ASP A 479 6.92 7.66 -8.62
N MET A 480 7.76 6.66 -8.33
CA MET A 480 7.60 5.29 -8.84
C MET A 480 6.37 4.56 -8.30
N PHE A 481 5.94 4.88 -7.08
CA PHE A 481 4.83 4.22 -6.42
C PHE A 481 3.46 4.64 -6.98
N LYS A 482 3.42 5.60 -7.91
CA LYS A 482 2.19 5.91 -8.69
C LYS A 482 1.78 4.77 -9.62
N THR A 483 2.70 3.84 -9.92
CA THR A 483 2.45 2.69 -10.83
C THR A 483 2.16 1.38 -10.09
N SER A 484 2.14 1.38 -8.76
CA SER A 484 1.93 0.18 -7.92
C SER A 484 0.59 -0.53 -8.20
N LEU A 485 -0.49 0.23 -8.38
CA LEU A 485 -1.84 -0.30 -8.58
C LEU A 485 -2.11 -0.80 -10.01
N ILE A 486 -1.16 -0.63 -10.93
CA ILE A 486 -1.27 -1.11 -12.32
C ILE A 486 -0.27 -2.24 -12.61
N LEU A 487 0.44 -2.76 -11.61
CA LEU A 487 1.44 -3.83 -11.80
C LEU A 487 0.85 -5.09 -12.43
N HIS A 488 -0.39 -5.43 -12.08
CA HIS A 488 -1.09 -6.58 -12.65
C HIS A 488 -1.49 -6.40 -14.13
N LYS A 489 -1.36 -5.19 -14.69
CA LYS A 489 -1.61 -4.89 -16.13
C LYS A 489 -0.33 -4.86 -16.96
N THR A 490 0.78 -5.29 -16.37
CA THR A 490 2.08 -5.23 -17.02
C THR A 490 2.38 -6.51 -17.75
N TYR A 491 3.12 -6.40 -18.85
CA TYR A 491 3.64 -7.54 -19.59
C TYR A 491 4.48 -8.49 -18.71
N LEU A 492 5.16 -7.94 -17.70
CA LEU A 492 5.85 -8.76 -16.70
C LEU A 492 4.86 -9.65 -15.94
N PHE A 493 3.73 -9.09 -15.51
CA PHE A 493 2.69 -9.86 -14.82
C PHE A 493 2.03 -10.88 -15.75
N ASP A 494 1.78 -10.55 -17.02
CA ASP A 494 1.26 -11.52 -18.01
C ASP A 494 2.18 -12.74 -18.15
N LEU A 495 3.50 -12.53 -18.08
CA LEU A 495 4.48 -13.63 -18.09
C LEU A 495 4.52 -14.43 -16.77
N LEU A 496 4.32 -13.77 -15.63
CA LEU A 496 4.30 -14.40 -14.31
C LEU A 496 3.03 -15.22 -14.05
N SER A 497 1.89 -14.74 -14.57
CA SER A 497 0.55 -15.27 -14.30
C SER A 497 0.09 -16.33 -15.31
N ILE A 498 1.02 -16.96 -16.01
CA ILE A 498 0.73 -18.16 -16.83
C ILE A 498 0.17 -19.27 -15.93
N ASP A 499 0.66 -19.36 -14.70
CA ASP A 499 0.01 -20.12 -13.63
C ASP A 499 -1.02 -19.24 -12.90
N ASP A 500 -2.25 -19.74 -12.80
CA ASP A 500 -3.37 -19.08 -12.14
C ASP A 500 -3.11 -18.85 -10.64
N SER A 501 -2.17 -19.58 -10.04
CA SER A 501 -1.78 -19.41 -8.64
C SER A 501 -1.30 -17.99 -8.32
N VAL A 502 -0.42 -17.41 -9.16
CA VAL A 502 0.13 -16.06 -8.99
C VAL A 502 -0.97 -15.01 -9.08
N LYS A 503 -1.85 -15.16 -10.09
CA LYS A 503 -2.98 -14.27 -10.33
C LYS A 503 -3.94 -14.28 -9.16
N SER A 504 -4.34 -15.47 -8.71
CA SER A 504 -5.21 -15.67 -7.56
C SER A 504 -4.62 -15.06 -6.29
N ASN A 505 -3.35 -15.32 -5.99
CA ASN A 505 -2.68 -14.75 -4.80
C ASN A 505 -2.69 -13.22 -4.80
N ILE A 506 -2.44 -12.58 -5.95
CA ILE A 506 -2.42 -11.12 -6.05
C ILE A 506 -3.85 -10.54 -6.02
N ALA A 507 -4.84 -11.24 -6.60
CA ALA A 507 -6.24 -10.86 -6.50
C ALA A 507 -6.76 -10.92 -5.05
N GLU A 508 -6.42 -11.99 -4.32
CA GLU A 508 -6.70 -12.12 -2.88
C GLU A 508 -6.03 -11.03 -2.06
N PHE A 509 -4.79 -10.69 -2.40
CA PHE A 509 -4.09 -9.60 -1.73
C PHE A 509 -4.81 -8.26 -1.96
N TYR A 510 -5.16 -7.90 -3.20
CA TYR A 510 -5.97 -6.71 -3.49
C TYR A 510 -7.30 -6.72 -2.73
N PHE A 511 -7.98 -7.87 -2.67
CA PHE A 511 -9.24 -8.02 -1.95
C PHE A 511 -9.07 -7.79 -0.44
N SER A 512 -8.04 -8.38 0.18
CA SER A 512 -7.74 -8.21 1.61
C SER A 512 -7.41 -6.75 1.96
N LYS A 513 -6.76 -6.04 1.03
CA LYS A 513 -6.42 -4.62 1.12
C LYS A 513 -7.56 -3.68 0.71
N LYS A 514 -8.78 -4.22 0.49
CA LYS A 514 -9.97 -3.45 0.07
C LYS A 514 -9.79 -2.67 -1.24
N LEU A 515 -8.78 -3.04 -2.05
CA LEU A 515 -8.52 -2.52 -3.38
C LEU A 515 -9.43 -3.24 -4.39
N TYR A 516 -10.74 -3.06 -4.19
CA TYR A 516 -11.78 -3.80 -4.92
C TYR A 516 -11.72 -3.62 -6.44
N PRO A 517 -11.46 -2.43 -7.02
CA PRO A 517 -11.38 -2.28 -8.48
C PRO A 517 -10.31 -3.19 -9.12
N GLN A 518 -9.13 -3.29 -8.51
CA GLN A 518 -8.03 -4.12 -9.00
C GLN A 518 -8.31 -5.61 -8.77
N ALA A 519 -8.91 -5.97 -7.62
CA ALA A 519 -9.33 -7.34 -7.35
C ALA A 519 -10.38 -7.83 -8.36
N ILE A 520 -11.36 -6.98 -8.70
CA ILE A 520 -12.38 -7.27 -9.72
C ILE A 520 -11.75 -7.59 -11.07
N GLU A 521 -10.80 -6.77 -11.53
CA GLU A 521 -10.14 -6.98 -12.82
C GLU A 521 -9.49 -8.37 -12.92
N LEU A 522 -8.76 -8.79 -11.88
CA LEU A 522 -8.13 -10.11 -11.85
C LEU A 522 -9.14 -11.26 -11.67
N PHE A 523 -10.16 -11.09 -10.85
CA PHE A 523 -11.21 -12.10 -10.70
C PHE A 523 -12.03 -12.29 -11.98
N GLU A 524 -12.31 -11.22 -12.73
CA GLU A 524 -12.96 -11.30 -14.05
C GLU A 524 -12.09 -12.00 -15.10
N GLU A 525 -10.77 -11.79 -15.07
CA GLU A 525 -9.83 -12.52 -15.93
C GLU A 525 -9.80 -14.01 -15.58
N SER A 526 -9.73 -14.36 -14.29
CA SER A 526 -9.78 -15.75 -13.84
C SER A 526 -11.11 -16.42 -14.24
N GLU A 527 -12.24 -15.69 -14.17
CA GLU A 527 -13.53 -16.17 -14.70
C GLU A 527 -13.45 -16.48 -16.21
N LYS A 528 -12.86 -15.58 -17.01
CA LYS A 528 -12.73 -15.76 -18.47
C LYS A 528 -11.84 -16.95 -18.84
N GLU A 529 -10.88 -17.28 -17.99
CA GLU A 529 -9.97 -18.43 -18.15
C GLU A 529 -10.63 -19.77 -17.75
N GLY A 530 -11.87 -19.73 -17.25
CA GLY A 530 -12.66 -20.92 -16.94
C GLY A 530 -12.69 -21.28 -15.46
N ASN A 531 -12.06 -20.50 -14.59
CA ASN A 531 -12.19 -20.68 -13.15
C ASN A 531 -13.58 -20.24 -12.70
N SER A 532 -14.40 -21.20 -12.30
CA SER A 532 -15.77 -20.96 -11.83
C SER A 532 -15.97 -21.68 -10.50
N SER A 533 -15.82 -20.93 -9.41
CA SER A 533 -16.08 -21.44 -8.06
C SER A 533 -17.06 -20.52 -7.33
N ALA A 534 -17.83 -21.09 -6.40
CA ALA A 534 -18.72 -20.30 -5.56
C ALA A 534 -17.93 -19.22 -4.79
N ALA A 535 -16.77 -19.57 -4.25
CA ALA A 535 -15.90 -18.64 -3.53
C ALA A 535 -15.43 -17.45 -4.40
N LEU A 536 -15.03 -17.69 -5.66
CA LEU A 536 -14.65 -16.63 -6.59
C LEU A 536 -15.82 -15.69 -6.84
N TYR A 537 -17.01 -16.23 -7.14
CA TYR A 537 -18.20 -15.43 -7.39
C TYR A 537 -18.71 -14.69 -6.15
N GLN A 538 -18.55 -15.25 -4.96
CA GLN A 538 -18.82 -14.57 -3.70
C GLN A 538 -17.88 -13.38 -3.50
N LYS A 539 -16.57 -13.54 -3.77
CA LYS A 539 -15.58 -12.45 -3.68
C LYS A 539 -15.82 -11.37 -4.72
N LEU A 540 -16.09 -11.74 -5.97
CA LEU A 540 -16.42 -10.83 -7.05
C LEU A 540 -17.73 -10.07 -6.76
N GLY A 541 -18.76 -10.76 -6.24
CA GLY A 541 -20.01 -10.16 -5.78
C GLY A 541 -19.80 -9.17 -4.63
N TYR A 542 -18.96 -9.53 -3.65
CA TYR A 542 -18.61 -8.64 -2.54
C TYR A 542 -17.83 -7.43 -3.01
N ALA A 543 -16.82 -7.61 -3.86
CA ALA A 543 -16.02 -6.51 -4.39
C ALA A 543 -16.88 -5.54 -5.20
N TYR A 544 -17.76 -6.04 -6.08
CA TYR A 544 -18.72 -5.19 -6.78
C TYR A 544 -19.67 -4.44 -5.83
N GLN A 545 -20.15 -5.11 -4.77
CA GLN A 545 -21.02 -4.49 -3.77
C GLN A 545 -20.32 -3.31 -3.09
N GLN A 546 -19.07 -3.49 -2.65
CA GLN A 546 -18.28 -2.44 -2.02
C GLN A 546 -17.94 -1.30 -3.00
N ASN A 547 -17.82 -1.62 -4.28
CA ASN A 547 -17.64 -0.64 -5.36
C ASN A 547 -18.98 -0.03 -5.88
N SER A 548 -20.09 -0.21 -5.15
CA SER A 548 -21.43 0.29 -5.50
C SER A 548 -22.01 -0.22 -6.83
N GLN A 549 -21.45 -1.29 -7.40
CA GLN A 549 -21.90 -1.93 -8.64
C GLN A 549 -22.94 -3.03 -8.34
N LEU A 550 -24.10 -2.62 -7.81
CA LEU A 550 -25.13 -3.53 -7.27
C LEU A 550 -25.66 -4.56 -8.27
N ILE A 551 -25.78 -4.19 -9.55
CA ILE A 551 -26.27 -5.09 -10.61
C ILE A 551 -25.27 -6.22 -10.85
N SER A 552 -23.98 -5.88 -11.00
CA SER A 552 -22.90 -6.84 -11.18
C SER A 552 -22.74 -7.71 -9.92
N ALA A 553 -22.86 -7.12 -8.73
CA ALA A 553 -22.85 -7.84 -7.47
C ALA A 553 -23.95 -8.92 -7.40
N LEU A 554 -25.19 -8.55 -7.71
CA LEU A 554 -26.32 -9.48 -7.74
C LEU A 554 -26.10 -10.60 -8.75
N SER A 555 -25.60 -10.28 -9.94
CA SER A 555 -25.27 -11.27 -10.98
C SER A 555 -24.23 -12.28 -10.48
N ALA A 556 -23.16 -11.79 -9.86
CA ALA A 556 -22.10 -12.63 -9.31
C ALA A 556 -22.59 -13.52 -8.16
N TYR A 557 -23.31 -12.97 -7.18
CA TYR A 557 -23.86 -13.79 -6.10
C TYR A 557 -24.84 -14.85 -6.60
N LYS A 558 -25.63 -14.56 -7.64
CA LYS A 558 -26.48 -15.58 -8.28
C LYS A 558 -25.65 -16.68 -8.95
N LYS A 559 -24.54 -16.35 -9.61
CA LYS A 559 -23.62 -17.36 -10.14
C LYS A 559 -23.02 -18.22 -9.01
N ALA A 560 -22.69 -17.62 -7.87
CA ALA A 560 -22.26 -18.38 -6.68
C ALA A 560 -23.34 -19.34 -6.19
N ASP A 561 -24.59 -18.89 -6.06
CA ASP A 561 -25.75 -19.69 -5.64
C ASP A 561 -26.08 -20.82 -6.63
N LEU A 562 -25.84 -20.63 -7.94
CA LEU A 562 -25.97 -21.70 -8.94
C LEU A 562 -24.95 -22.84 -8.73
N ILE A 563 -23.75 -22.52 -8.23
CA ILE A 563 -22.68 -23.52 -7.98
C ILE A 563 -22.85 -24.15 -6.60
N GLN A 564 -23.09 -23.33 -5.59
CA GLN A 564 -23.31 -23.77 -4.22
C GLN A 564 -24.68 -23.24 -3.76
N PRO A 565 -25.76 -23.97 -4.08
CA PRO A 565 -27.10 -23.60 -3.65
C PRO A 565 -27.23 -23.66 -2.14
N ASP A 566 -28.19 -22.91 -1.62
CA ASP A 566 -28.55 -22.88 -0.20
C ASP A 566 -27.42 -22.43 0.74
N ASP A 567 -26.40 -21.73 0.23
CA ASP A 567 -25.44 -21.03 1.08
C ASP A 567 -26.11 -19.81 1.75
N PHE A 568 -26.18 -19.84 3.08
CA PHE A 568 -26.87 -18.83 3.88
C PHE A 568 -26.25 -17.44 3.70
N TRP A 569 -24.92 -17.34 3.61
CA TRP A 569 -24.24 -16.06 3.45
C TRP A 569 -24.55 -15.45 2.08
N THR A 570 -24.45 -16.24 1.01
CA THR A 570 -24.73 -15.81 -0.36
C THR A 570 -26.17 -15.37 -0.52
N ASN A 571 -27.13 -16.15 0.00
CA ASN A 571 -28.55 -15.81 -0.05
C ASN A 571 -28.87 -14.50 0.69
N ARG A 572 -28.23 -14.23 1.83
CA ARG A 572 -28.35 -12.93 2.51
C ARG A 572 -27.80 -11.78 1.68
N LYS A 573 -26.69 -11.99 0.96
CA LYS A 573 -26.12 -10.96 0.08
C LYS A 573 -26.99 -10.69 -1.15
N ILE A 574 -27.58 -11.73 -1.75
CA ILE A 574 -28.58 -11.60 -2.83
C ILE A 574 -29.77 -10.77 -2.35
N ALA A 575 -30.33 -11.10 -1.17
CA ALA A 575 -31.44 -10.36 -0.59
C ALA A 575 -31.07 -8.88 -0.31
N LEU A 576 -29.86 -8.63 0.21
CA LEU A 576 -29.36 -7.27 0.41
C LEU A 576 -29.23 -6.50 -0.91
N CYS A 577 -28.71 -7.11 -1.97
CA CYS A 577 -28.62 -6.47 -3.29
C CYS A 577 -30.00 -6.12 -3.85
N TYR A 578 -30.98 -7.03 -3.75
CA TYR A 578 -32.36 -6.73 -4.13
C TYR A 578 -32.96 -5.58 -3.32
N ARG A 579 -32.71 -5.54 -2.01
CA ARG A 579 -33.19 -4.49 -1.12
C ARG A 579 -32.62 -3.12 -1.51
N LEU A 580 -31.31 -3.06 -1.75
CA LEU A 580 -30.62 -1.82 -2.16
C LEU A 580 -31.05 -1.34 -3.55
N GLN A 581 -31.56 -2.23 -4.41
CA GLN A 581 -32.17 -1.89 -5.69
C GLN A 581 -33.65 -1.47 -5.57
N GLY A 582 -34.27 -1.59 -4.39
CA GLY A 582 -35.69 -1.32 -4.17
C GLY A 582 -36.63 -2.45 -4.60
N ASP A 583 -36.12 -3.65 -4.91
CA ASP A 583 -36.95 -4.81 -5.29
C ASP A 583 -37.38 -5.58 -4.03
N THR A 584 -38.36 -5.01 -3.32
CA THR A 584 -38.86 -5.57 -2.06
C THR A 584 -39.48 -6.96 -2.23
N LYS A 585 -40.07 -7.26 -3.40
CA LYS A 585 -40.69 -8.57 -3.67
C LYS A 585 -39.65 -9.69 -3.73
N ASN A 586 -38.58 -9.51 -4.51
CA ASN A 586 -37.51 -10.50 -4.58
C ASN A 586 -36.70 -10.54 -3.29
N THR A 587 -36.56 -9.41 -2.59
CA THR A 587 -35.96 -9.36 -1.24
C THR A 587 -36.71 -10.27 -0.27
N LEU A 588 -38.03 -10.14 -0.16
CA LEU A 588 -38.88 -10.97 0.70
C LEU A 588 -38.74 -12.46 0.36
N LYS A 589 -38.80 -12.80 -0.93
CA LYS A 589 -38.67 -14.19 -1.40
C LYS A 589 -37.32 -14.77 -0.97
N THR A 590 -36.24 -14.02 -1.16
CA THR A 590 -34.88 -14.48 -0.85
C THR A 590 -34.66 -14.62 0.66
N TYR A 591 -35.17 -13.69 1.48
CA TYR A 591 -35.06 -13.82 2.93
C TYR A 591 -35.90 -14.97 3.50
N ARG A 592 -37.08 -15.26 2.93
CA ARG A 592 -37.85 -16.47 3.30
C ARG A 592 -37.07 -17.74 2.99
N HIS A 593 -36.36 -17.77 1.86
CA HIS A 593 -35.46 -18.88 1.53
C HIS A 593 -34.30 -18.99 2.53
N ALA A 594 -33.68 -17.87 2.89
CA ALA A 594 -32.62 -17.84 3.91
C ALA A 594 -33.11 -18.31 5.30
N ASP A 595 -34.34 -17.96 5.68
CA ASP A 595 -34.98 -18.42 6.92
C ASP A 595 -35.30 -19.93 6.88
N PHE A 596 -35.69 -20.46 5.71
CA PHE A 596 -35.84 -21.90 5.51
C PHE A 596 -34.51 -22.65 5.67
N ILE A 597 -33.41 -22.11 5.12
CA ILE A 597 -32.07 -22.71 5.22
C ILE A 597 -31.57 -22.72 6.67
N LYS A 598 -31.69 -21.58 7.36
CA LYS A 598 -31.25 -21.44 8.76
C LYS A 598 -32.34 -20.77 9.61
N PRO A 599 -33.29 -21.57 10.12
CA PRO A 599 -34.39 -21.06 10.95
C PRO A 599 -33.90 -20.45 12.26
N GLY A 600 -34.69 -19.53 12.82
CA GLY A 600 -34.44 -18.92 14.13
C GLY A 600 -33.40 -17.81 14.13
N ASN A 601 -32.97 -17.34 12.94
CA ASN A 601 -32.14 -16.15 12.85
C ASN A 601 -33.01 -14.88 12.94
N ILE A 602 -33.07 -14.29 14.13
CA ILE A 602 -33.85 -13.07 14.42
C ILE A 602 -33.54 -11.95 13.41
N SER A 603 -32.28 -11.79 12.99
CA SER A 603 -31.92 -10.76 12.01
C SER A 603 -32.58 -11.00 10.66
N VAL A 604 -32.67 -12.25 10.18
CA VAL A 604 -33.34 -12.58 8.91
C VAL A 604 -34.85 -12.39 9.05
N GLN A 605 -35.44 -12.83 10.16
CA GLN A 605 -36.87 -12.72 10.41
C GLN A 605 -37.32 -11.26 10.53
N LEU A 606 -36.54 -10.40 11.19
CA LEU A 606 -36.79 -8.95 11.20
C LEU A 606 -36.67 -8.33 9.79
N GLN A 607 -35.77 -8.81 8.94
CA GLN A 607 -35.73 -8.34 7.55
C GLN A 607 -36.94 -8.79 6.74
N ILE A 608 -37.49 -9.98 6.99
CA ILE A 608 -38.76 -10.45 6.40
C ILE A 608 -39.89 -9.49 6.81
N VAL A 609 -40.00 -9.16 8.10
CA VAL A 609 -40.98 -8.21 8.64
C VAL A 609 -40.84 -6.85 7.96
N ASN A 610 -39.63 -6.30 7.89
CA ASN A 610 -39.39 -5.03 7.20
C ASN A 610 -39.83 -5.06 5.73
N CYS A 611 -39.58 -6.17 5.02
CA CYS A 611 -40.05 -6.34 3.65
C CYS A 611 -41.58 -6.42 3.55
N LEU A 612 -42.26 -7.02 4.52
CA LEU A 612 -43.72 -7.06 4.58
C LEU A 612 -44.30 -5.66 4.83
N VAL A 613 -43.72 -4.89 5.75
CA VAL A 613 -44.07 -3.49 5.99
C VAL A 613 -43.91 -2.65 4.73
N MET A 614 -42.77 -2.76 4.04
CA MET A 614 -42.53 -2.06 2.77
C MET A 614 -43.45 -2.50 1.61
N LEU A 615 -44.14 -3.64 1.75
CA LEU A 615 -45.14 -4.13 0.80
C LEU A 615 -46.58 -3.85 1.27
N ASP A 616 -46.76 -3.02 2.32
CA ASP A 616 -48.05 -2.67 2.92
C ASP A 616 -48.82 -3.89 3.48
N LYS A 617 -48.06 -4.89 3.95
CA LYS A 617 -48.59 -6.13 4.55
C LYS A 617 -48.44 -6.13 6.07
N HIS A 618 -48.97 -5.10 6.71
CA HIS A 618 -48.81 -4.86 8.14
C HIS A 618 -49.38 -6.00 9.02
N GLU A 619 -50.51 -6.59 8.66
CA GLU A 619 -51.11 -7.71 9.43
C GLU A 619 -50.21 -8.96 9.44
N GLU A 620 -49.64 -9.32 8.29
CA GLU A 620 -48.72 -10.46 8.17
C GLU A 620 -47.41 -10.20 8.94
N ALA A 621 -46.92 -8.96 8.89
CA ALA A 621 -45.74 -8.52 9.63
C ALA A 621 -45.96 -8.61 11.15
N LEU A 622 -47.09 -8.11 11.66
CA LEU A 622 -47.45 -8.17 13.08
C LEU A 622 -47.64 -9.60 13.58
N LYS A 623 -48.25 -10.48 12.77
CA LYS A 623 -48.39 -11.89 13.14
C LYS A 623 -47.02 -12.54 13.37
N ASN A 624 -46.09 -12.34 12.43
CA ASN A 624 -44.74 -12.89 12.55
C ASN A 624 -44.01 -12.31 13.78
N LEU A 625 -44.12 -11.00 14.01
CA LEU A 625 -43.52 -10.36 15.18
C LEU A 625 -44.09 -10.85 16.51
N ASN A 626 -45.39 -11.15 16.59
CA ASN A 626 -45.99 -11.73 17.79
C ASN A 626 -45.46 -13.15 18.07
N GLU A 627 -45.28 -13.97 17.04
CA GLU A 627 -44.64 -15.29 17.17
C GLU A 627 -43.18 -15.17 17.63
N LEU A 628 -42.45 -14.19 17.11
CA LEU A 628 -41.09 -13.87 17.54
C LEU A 628 -41.02 -13.35 18.98
N ASN A 629 -41.97 -12.52 19.39
CA ASN A 629 -42.05 -12.01 20.75
C ASN A 629 -42.40 -13.11 21.75
N ASN A 630 -43.23 -14.08 21.37
CA ASN A 630 -43.54 -15.23 22.24
C ASN A 630 -42.32 -16.13 22.47
N THR A 631 -41.43 -16.24 21.48
CA THR A 631 -40.20 -17.02 21.58
C THR A 631 -39.04 -16.25 22.21
N HIS A 632 -39.04 -14.92 22.07
CA HIS A 632 -38.01 -14.01 22.58
C HIS A 632 -38.64 -12.75 23.23
N PRO A 633 -39.30 -12.88 24.40
CA PRO A 633 -40.13 -11.83 25.00
C PRO A 633 -39.38 -10.56 25.41
N ASP A 634 -38.08 -10.66 25.69
CA ASP A 634 -37.27 -9.53 26.16
C ASP A 634 -36.37 -8.93 25.06
N ASN A 635 -36.59 -9.28 23.79
CA ASN A 635 -35.76 -8.79 22.71
C ASN A 635 -36.19 -7.39 22.26
N VAL A 636 -35.45 -6.38 22.70
CA VAL A 636 -35.60 -4.96 22.38
C VAL A 636 -35.78 -4.70 20.87
N ARG A 637 -35.06 -5.42 20.00
CA ARG A 637 -35.17 -5.23 18.54
C ARG A 637 -36.52 -5.68 18.00
N ILE A 638 -37.08 -6.74 18.57
CA ILE A 638 -38.41 -7.25 18.22
C ILE A 638 -39.48 -6.30 18.75
N MET A 639 -39.36 -5.84 19.99
CA MET A 639 -40.28 -4.84 20.57
C MET A 639 -40.32 -3.55 19.74
N ARG A 640 -39.17 -3.02 19.33
CA ARG A 640 -39.05 -1.84 18.46
C ARG A 640 -39.69 -2.08 17.09
N ALA A 641 -39.44 -3.23 16.48
CA ALA A 641 -40.04 -3.60 15.20
C ALA A 641 -41.56 -3.74 15.31
N THR A 642 -42.08 -4.28 16.42
CA THR A 642 -43.53 -4.38 16.69
C THR A 642 -44.17 -3.02 16.91
N MET A 643 -43.55 -2.15 17.70
CA MET A 643 -44.01 -0.78 17.92
C MET A 643 -44.16 -0.03 16.59
N THR A 644 -43.09 0.01 15.78
CA THR A 644 -43.07 0.72 14.50
C THR A 644 -44.04 0.10 13.49
N THR A 645 -44.06 -1.23 13.36
CA THR A 645 -44.98 -1.93 12.44
C THR A 645 -46.45 -1.72 12.83
N ALA A 646 -46.76 -1.75 14.13
CA ALA A 646 -48.12 -1.52 14.62
C ALA A 646 -48.56 -0.07 14.39
N PHE A 647 -47.65 0.88 14.55
CA PHE A 647 -47.89 2.29 14.28
C PHE A 647 -48.18 2.54 12.78
N SER A 648 -47.36 1.97 11.88
CA SER A 648 -47.63 2.04 10.43
C SER A 648 -48.92 1.33 10.02
N GLY A 649 -49.29 0.24 10.71
CA GLY A 649 -50.54 -0.49 10.47
C GLY A 649 -51.79 0.09 11.15
N ASN A 650 -51.72 1.31 11.72
CA ASN A 650 -52.79 1.97 12.47
C ASN A 650 -53.35 1.17 13.67
N ASN A 651 -52.54 0.29 14.25
CA ASN A 651 -52.88 -0.44 15.48
C ASN A 651 -52.29 0.27 16.70
N MET A 652 -52.90 1.40 17.06
CA MET A 652 -52.43 2.30 18.13
C MET A 652 -52.32 1.64 19.50
N ALA A 653 -53.25 0.74 19.83
CA ALA A 653 -53.25 0.07 21.13
C ALA A 653 -52.02 -0.83 21.31
N GLN A 654 -51.67 -1.58 20.26
CA GLN A 654 -50.48 -2.42 20.28
C GLN A 654 -49.20 -1.57 20.21
N ALA A 655 -49.19 -0.50 19.41
CA ALA A 655 -48.06 0.42 19.32
C ALA A 655 -47.74 1.09 20.67
N ASP A 656 -48.74 1.58 21.40
CA ASP A 656 -48.58 2.23 22.71
C ASP A 656 -48.12 1.26 23.80
N TYR A 657 -48.63 0.02 23.77
CA TYR A 657 -48.18 -1.05 24.68
C TYR A 657 -46.68 -1.33 24.49
N PHE A 658 -46.24 -1.59 23.26
CA PHE A 658 -44.83 -1.88 22.99
C PHE A 658 -43.93 -0.66 23.20
N ALA A 659 -44.41 0.55 22.90
CA ALA A 659 -43.70 1.78 23.23
C ALA A 659 -43.45 1.89 24.73
N SER A 660 -44.48 1.72 25.57
CA SER A 660 -44.36 1.83 27.02
C SER A 660 -43.40 0.77 27.59
N THR A 661 -43.57 -0.49 27.18
CA THR A 661 -42.66 -1.57 27.62
C THR A 661 -41.20 -1.36 27.17
N LEU A 662 -40.98 -0.78 25.99
CA LEU A 662 -39.63 -0.48 25.48
C LEU A 662 -38.97 0.64 26.29
N LEU A 663 -39.73 1.68 26.64
CA LEU A 663 -39.25 2.77 27.50
C LEU A 663 -38.94 2.28 28.93
N ASP A 664 -39.76 1.37 29.47
CA ASP A 664 -39.57 0.79 30.80
C ASP A 664 -38.37 -0.17 30.86
N SER A 665 -37.94 -0.74 29.72
CA SER A 665 -36.80 -1.67 29.64
C SER A 665 -35.43 -1.03 29.94
N GLY A 666 -35.35 0.30 30.00
CA GLY A 666 -34.10 1.04 30.22
C GLY A 666 -33.11 1.03 29.04
N SER A 667 -33.47 0.39 27.92
CA SER A 667 -32.63 0.24 26.72
C SER A 667 -33.08 1.10 25.52
N ALA A 668 -33.98 2.05 25.76
CA ALA A 668 -34.56 2.91 24.75
C ALA A 668 -33.55 3.93 24.21
N ILE A 669 -33.49 4.08 22.90
CA ILE A 669 -32.68 5.11 22.22
C ILE A 669 -33.52 6.35 21.90
N ALA A 670 -32.87 7.46 21.53
CA ALA A 670 -33.56 8.70 21.14
C ALA A 670 -34.69 8.46 20.13
N TYR A 671 -34.44 7.66 19.09
CA TYR A 671 -35.44 7.31 18.08
C TYR A 671 -36.69 6.62 18.66
N ASP A 672 -36.55 5.82 19.73
CA ASP A 672 -37.68 5.16 20.37
C ASP A 672 -38.58 6.17 21.09
N TYR A 673 -37.99 7.16 21.75
CA TYR A 673 -38.72 8.25 22.39
C TYR A 673 -39.44 9.13 21.36
N LEU A 674 -38.83 9.35 20.20
CA LEU A 674 -39.45 10.07 19.09
C LEU A 674 -40.70 9.34 18.57
N ILE A 675 -40.60 8.05 18.24
CA ILE A 675 -41.76 7.27 17.78
C ILE A 675 -42.82 7.13 18.88
N ALA A 676 -42.42 6.92 20.13
CA ALA A 676 -43.35 6.87 21.26
C ALA A 676 -44.07 8.21 21.47
N GLY A 677 -43.40 9.34 21.22
CA GLY A 677 -44.01 10.67 21.23
C GLY A 677 -45.04 10.84 20.12
N MET A 678 -44.74 10.34 18.91
CA MET A 678 -45.66 10.34 17.78
C MET A 678 -46.91 9.51 18.06
N ILE A 679 -46.74 8.29 18.60
CA ILE A 679 -47.86 7.42 19.00
C ILE A 679 -48.74 8.11 20.07
N ALA A 680 -48.13 8.70 21.10
CA ALA A 680 -48.88 9.42 22.14
C ALA A 680 -49.68 10.59 21.56
N TRP A 681 -49.12 11.29 20.56
CA TRP A 681 -49.82 12.38 19.89
C TRP A 681 -51.02 11.88 19.09
N CYS A 682 -50.87 10.81 18.29
CA CYS A 682 -51.99 10.19 17.58
C CYS A 682 -53.10 9.71 18.53
N MET A 683 -52.79 9.40 19.80
CA MET A 683 -53.76 9.05 20.84
C MET A 683 -54.35 10.26 21.61
N ASN A 684 -54.12 11.49 21.14
CA ASN A 684 -54.52 12.75 21.78
C ASN A 684 -53.88 13.01 23.15
N ARG A 685 -52.68 12.45 23.41
CA ARG A 685 -51.90 12.68 24.65
C ARG A 685 -50.73 13.63 24.39
N GLN A 686 -51.04 14.86 23.98
CA GLN A 686 -50.02 15.85 23.55
C GLN A 686 -49.01 16.22 24.64
N LYS A 687 -49.41 16.21 25.91
CA LYS A 687 -48.50 16.45 27.05
C LYS A 687 -47.43 15.36 27.15
N GLU A 688 -47.85 14.09 27.08
CA GLU A 688 -46.93 12.95 27.08
C GLU A 688 -46.05 12.94 25.83
N ALA A 689 -46.60 13.31 24.67
CA ALA A 689 -45.84 13.44 23.43
C ALA A 689 -44.68 14.44 23.57
N LYS A 690 -44.96 15.63 24.13
CA LYS A 690 -43.94 16.65 24.40
C LYS A 690 -42.84 16.14 25.36
N GLU A 691 -43.21 15.51 26.47
CA GLU A 691 -42.24 14.95 27.42
C GLU A 691 -41.33 13.89 26.77
N ARG A 692 -41.90 13.04 25.90
CA ARG A 692 -41.14 12.03 25.16
C ARG A 692 -40.21 12.67 24.12
N TYR A 693 -40.64 13.72 23.42
CA TYR A 693 -39.78 14.47 22.50
C TYR A 693 -38.62 15.15 23.21
N LEU A 694 -38.83 15.79 24.37
CA LEU A 694 -37.75 16.39 25.16
C LEU A 694 -36.69 15.36 25.57
N LYS A 695 -37.12 14.17 26.02
CA LYS A 695 -36.19 13.06 26.32
C LYS A 695 -35.44 12.56 25.08
N SER A 696 -36.08 12.55 23.91
CA SER A 696 -35.40 12.22 22.65
C SER A 696 -34.30 13.23 22.31
N VAL A 697 -34.50 14.52 22.60
CA VAL A 697 -33.53 15.57 22.32
C VAL A 697 -32.35 15.52 23.31
N ASP A 698 -32.64 15.28 24.59
CA ASP A 698 -31.64 15.09 25.64
C ASP A 698 -30.68 13.93 25.31
N LEU A 699 -31.23 12.80 24.85
CA LEU A 699 -30.45 11.63 24.38
C LEU A 699 -29.67 11.87 23.07
N LEU A 700 -29.97 12.96 22.33
CA LEU A 700 -29.20 13.42 21.18
C LEU A 700 -28.21 14.53 21.56
N GLU A 701 -27.85 14.63 22.84
CA GLU A 701 -26.94 15.66 23.37
C GLU A 701 -27.44 17.08 23.08
N ASN A 702 -28.77 17.28 23.10
CA ASN A 702 -29.46 18.52 22.76
C ASN A 702 -29.25 19.00 21.31
N ASN A 703 -28.94 18.08 20.39
CA ASN A 703 -28.82 18.37 18.96
C ASN A 703 -30.20 18.47 18.29
N TRP A 704 -30.76 19.68 18.29
CA TRP A 704 -32.08 19.98 17.72
C TRP A 704 -32.17 19.66 16.21
N GLU A 705 -31.14 19.96 15.43
CA GLU A 705 -31.16 19.71 13.97
C GLU A 705 -31.27 18.21 13.67
N GLN A 706 -30.56 17.38 14.43
CA GLN A 706 -30.63 15.93 14.28
C GLN A 706 -32.02 15.38 14.65
N PHE A 707 -32.62 15.89 15.73
CA PHE A 707 -33.99 15.54 16.12
C PHE A 707 -35.00 15.89 15.01
N VAL A 708 -34.96 17.13 14.51
CA VAL A 708 -35.86 17.59 13.44
C VAL A 708 -35.70 16.76 12.17
N ASN A 709 -34.47 16.37 11.83
CA ASN A 709 -34.23 15.50 10.67
C ASN A 709 -34.84 14.11 10.84
N LEU A 710 -34.75 13.50 12.02
CA LEU A 710 -35.40 12.22 12.33
C LEU A 710 -36.93 12.36 12.31
N PHE A 711 -37.46 13.43 12.91
CA PHE A 711 -38.90 13.70 12.94
C PHE A 711 -39.48 13.80 11.53
N LYS A 712 -38.80 14.55 10.64
CA LYS A 712 -39.24 14.73 9.24
C LYS A 712 -39.25 13.43 8.43
N GLN A 713 -38.39 12.46 8.76
CA GLN A 713 -38.41 11.16 8.08
C GLN A 713 -39.71 10.40 8.35
N GLU A 714 -40.26 10.55 9.55
CA GLU A 714 -41.43 9.81 10.02
C GLU A 714 -42.73 10.65 10.01
N GLU A 715 -42.67 11.90 9.55
CA GLU A 715 -43.81 12.85 9.50
C GLU A 715 -45.04 12.26 8.79
N HIS A 716 -44.81 11.49 7.73
CA HIS A 716 -45.88 10.87 6.95
C HIS A 716 -46.76 9.94 7.81
N LEU A 717 -46.17 9.23 8.78
CA LEU A 717 -46.91 8.33 9.67
C LEU A 717 -47.87 9.08 10.58
N LEU A 718 -47.53 10.29 11.03
CA LEU A 718 -48.43 11.13 11.83
C LEU A 718 -49.66 11.55 11.04
N ILE A 719 -49.43 11.99 9.79
CA ILE A 719 -50.49 12.47 8.89
C ILE A 719 -51.42 11.31 8.50
N GLU A 720 -50.86 10.15 8.15
CA GLU A 720 -51.62 8.95 7.81
C GLU A 720 -52.50 8.46 8.96
N ASN A 721 -52.06 8.69 10.20
CA ASN A 721 -52.80 8.36 11.41
C ASN A 721 -53.68 9.50 11.96
N GLY A 722 -53.96 10.53 11.13
CA GLY A 722 -55.02 11.51 11.38
C GLY A 722 -54.60 12.79 12.11
N VAL A 723 -53.30 13.08 12.23
CA VAL A 723 -52.80 14.36 12.74
C VAL A 723 -52.85 15.42 11.64
N ASP A 724 -53.37 16.60 11.95
CA ASP A 724 -53.37 17.73 11.00
C ASP A 724 -51.94 18.23 10.80
N LYS A 725 -51.53 18.34 9.53
CA LYS A 725 -50.22 18.87 9.15
C LYS A 725 -50.00 20.29 9.69
N ALA A 726 -51.06 21.07 9.86
CA ALA A 726 -50.99 22.42 10.44
C ALA A 726 -50.55 22.43 11.91
N ASP A 727 -50.70 21.31 12.64
CA ASP A 727 -50.36 21.22 14.06
C ASP A 727 -48.90 20.81 14.31
N ILE A 728 -48.18 20.36 13.28
CA ILE A 728 -46.77 19.93 13.36
C ILE A 728 -45.82 21.05 13.80
N PRO A 729 -45.88 22.26 13.22
CA PRO A 729 -45.05 23.36 13.72
C PRO A 729 -45.33 23.68 15.19
N LEU A 730 -46.59 23.56 15.64
CA LEU A 730 -46.98 23.92 17.01
C LEU A 730 -46.37 23.00 18.06
N ILE A 731 -46.31 21.68 17.81
CA ILE A 731 -45.69 20.74 18.76
C ILE A 731 -44.17 20.87 18.75
N LEU A 732 -43.56 21.14 17.58
CA LEU A 732 -42.11 21.32 17.46
C LEU A 732 -41.67 22.59 18.18
N ASP A 733 -42.37 23.72 17.96
CA ASP A 733 -42.14 24.96 18.69
C ASP A 733 -42.33 24.76 20.21
N ALA A 734 -43.33 23.96 20.61
CA ALA A 734 -43.57 23.66 22.02
C ALA A 734 -42.44 22.84 22.67
N VAL A 735 -41.77 21.97 21.92
CA VAL A 735 -40.59 21.22 22.39
C VAL A 735 -39.37 22.13 22.41
N GLU A 736 -39.15 22.93 21.36
CA GLU A 736 -38.01 23.86 21.25
C GLU A 736 -38.04 24.94 22.34
N TYR A 737 -39.23 25.39 22.75
CA TYR A 737 -39.36 26.42 23.79
C TYR A 737 -38.90 25.95 25.19
N ASP A 738 -39.00 24.64 25.46
CA ASP A 738 -38.66 24.03 26.76
C ASP A 738 -37.32 23.26 26.74
N ASN A 739 -36.68 23.18 25.56
CA ASN A 739 -35.36 22.61 25.31
C ASN A 739 -34.28 23.69 25.48
#